data_AF-A0A259HBL6-F1
#
_entry.id   AF-A0A259HBL6-F1
#
_cell.length_a   1.000
_cell.length_b   1.000
_cell.length_c   1.000
_cell.angle_alpha   90.00
_cell.angle_beta   90.00
_cell.angle_gamma   90.00
#
_symmetry.space_group_name_H-M   'P 1'
#
loop_
_entity.id
_entity.type
_entity.pdbx_description
1 polymer ?
#
loop_
_entity_poly.entity_id
_entity_poly.type
_entity_poly.pdbx_seq_one_letter_code
_entity_poly.pdbx_strand_id
1 'polypeptide(L)'
;MSNFEALREQMIERQLVARGLHDQAVLTALSAVPREKFIPTELVEFAYRDSPLPIEASQTISQPYIVALMTAALKLKENDRVLEVGTGSGYAAAVLAEISNDVYTIERHKILADTARERLRDLGYTNVQVLHGDGTLGWPEHAPFDAIVVAAGGPEVPQTLKKQLAIGGRLVIPVGTSLDSQKLMYVQRISEDEYEESNLGSVRFVPLIGAAGWEDEKAQISAVPKTEETLPELIYKSSEHFATIEDVNLDNLMERIGDSRIVLLGEASHGSAEFYDMRARITKELIEKKGFTIIAAEADWPDAAHINSYVHGKEPDALLQRQPFSRFPTWMWANHSVLNFTHWLKAHNDKIGSSHEKVGFYGLDLYSVYSSMEVVLQFLEKVDPKTAEVARIRYGCLMPWADDLSLYSRAVITRQYRECEREVLIILQNLLQKRIEYSLQDGENFFNAEQNAKLVANAERYYRTMYYAKSNSWNQRDQHMFEILQDVLQFRGPESKAVIWAHNSHIGDASATQMSASGEINIGQLIRQKYGDKAYNIGFGTDHGTVSAASEWGGPLEIKKVQPSHIDSYERVFHEVKSDNFLLPLRKPFLELTRKKLLQERLERAIGVIYRPETELQSHYFYASLPNQFDEYIWFDETHAVEALTKETIKGVPDTFPFGL
;
A
#
# COMPACT_ATOMS: atom_id res chain seq x y z
N MET A 1 13.67 13.73 23.12
CA MET A 1 12.64 14.75 22.79
C MET A 1 13.37 15.95 22.23
N SER A 2 13.02 16.37 21.02
CA SER A 2 13.66 17.51 20.33
C SER A 2 13.30 18.83 21.01
N ASN A 3 14.26 19.75 21.14
CA ASN A 3 13.99 21.11 21.61
C ASN A 3 13.46 21.96 20.45
N PHE A 4 12.13 22.05 20.29
CA PHE A 4 11.49 22.76 19.18
C PHE A 4 11.74 24.27 19.17
N GLU A 5 11.94 24.89 20.34
CA GLU A 5 12.27 26.31 20.44
C GLU A 5 13.61 26.61 19.76
N ALA A 6 14.64 25.82 20.07
CA ALA A 6 15.95 25.95 19.44
C ALA A 6 15.92 25.65 17.93
N LEU A 7 15.09 24.70 17.48
CA LEU A 7 14.92 24.41 16.05
C LEU A 7 14.22 25.55 15.31
N ARG A 8 13.25 26.20 15.96
CA ARG A 8 12.55 27.39 15.43
C ARG A 8 13.49 28.57 15.30
N GLU A 9 14.28 28.87 16.32
CA GLU A 9 15.32 29.92 16.27
C GLU A 9 16.31 29.67 15.13
N GLN A 10 16.79 28.43 14.99
CA GLN A 10 17.69 28.06 13.89
C GLN A 10 17.06 28.20 12.51
N MET A 11 15.78 27.87 12.36
CA MET A 11 15.03 28.09 11.12
C MET A 11 14.98 29.60 10.79
N ILE A 12 14.63 30.44 11.77
CA ILE A 12 14.59 31.90 11.60
C ILE A 12 15.97 32.43 11.15
N GLU A 13 17.03 32.14 11.89
CA GLU A 13 18.36 32.67 11.61
C GLU A 13 18.94 32.16 10.29
N ARG A 14 18.93 30.83 10.09
CA ARG A 14 19.69 30.18 9.01
C ARG A 14 18.90 30.04 7.72
N GLN A 15 17.58 29.93 7.79
CA GLN A 15 16.75 29.65 6.62
C GLN A 15 15.98 30.89 6.15
N LEU A 16 15.72 31.88 7.02
CA LEU A 16 15.02 33.11 6.64
C LEU A 16 15.96 34.32 6.56
N VAL A 17 16.59 34.71 7.68
CA VAL A 17 17.43 35.92 7.76
C VAL A 17 18.65 35.81 6.84
N ALA A 18 19.35 34.67 6.86
CA ALA A 18 20.50 34.43 5.98
C ALA A 18 20.17 34.49 4.47
N ARG A 19 18.88 34.40 4.11
CA ARG A 19 18.37 34.48 2.73
C ARG A 19 17.71 35.83 2.42
N GLY A 20 17.97 36.84 3.26
CA GLY A 20 17.60 38.24 3.02
C GLY A 20 16.20 38.64 3.50
N LEU A 21 15.52 37.80 4.30
CA LEU A 21 14.22 38.15 4.87
C LEU A 21 14.43 38.89 6.20
N HIS A 22 14.10 40.18 6.21
CA HIS A 22 14.34 41.09 7.34
C HIS A 22 13.08 41.77 7.89
N ASP A 23 11.89 41.35 7.44
CA ASP A 23 10.63 41.88 7.97
C ASP A 23 10.43 41.40 9.41
N GLN A 24 10.59 42.31 10.37
CA GLN A 24 10.58 41.98 11.79
C GLN A 24 9.22 41.45 12.26
N ALA A 25 8.11 41.95 11.71
CA ALA A 25 6.77 41.47 12.08
C ALA A 25 6.60 40.01 11.65
N VAL A 26 7.05 39.66 10.45
CA VAL A 26 7.01 38.29 9.91
C VAL A 26 7.91 37.34 10.71
N LEU A 27 9.13 37.76 11.03
CA LEU A 27 10.05 36.94 11.82
C LEU A 27 9.52 36.69 13.23
N THR A 28 8.92 37.71 13.86
CA THR A 28 8.28 37.57 15.18
C THR A 28 7.08 36.63 15.12
N ALA A 29 6.21 36.76 14.12
CA ALA A 29 5.07 35.86 13.93
C ALA A 29 5.51 34.39 13.75
N LEU A 30 6.46 34.13 12.85
CA LEU A 30 6.99 32.77 12.63
C LEU A 30 7.70 32.20 13.86
N SER A 31 8.28 33.06 14.71
CA SER A 31 8.85 32.67 15.99
C SER A 31 7.78 32.35 17.05
N ALA A 32 6.60 32.96 16.98
CA ALA A 32 5.50 32.72 17.91
C ALA A 32 4.75 31.42 17.59
N VAL A 33 4.42 31.20 16.31
CA VAL A 33 3.56 30.07 15.88
C VAL A 33 4.29 28.72 15.99
N PRO A 34 3.78 27.76 16.78
CA PRO A 34 4.40 26.44 16.94
C PRO A 34 4.08 25.53 15.75
N ARG A 35 4.88 25.63 14.68
CA ARG A 35 4.68 24.87 13.43
C ARG A 35 4.51 23.35 13.63
N GLU A 36 5.16 22.79 14.64
CA GLU A 36 5.03 21.37 15.04
C GLU A 36 3.60 20.95 15.45
N LYS A 37 2.72 21.91 15.77
CA LYS A 37 1.31 21.66 16.08
C LYS A 37 0.42 21.58 14.84
N PHE A 38 0.95 21.96 13.67
CA PHE A 38 0.23 22.05 12.40
C PHE A 38 0.63 20.96 11.40
N ILE A 39 1.29 19.90 11.88
CA ILE A 39 1.76 18.78 11.05
C ILE A 39 1.45 17.43 11.71
N PRO A 40 1.39 16.33 10.94
CA PRO A 40 1.19 14.98 11.48
C PRO A 40 2.29 14.57 12.47
N THR A 41 1.92 13.75 13.46
CA THR A 41 2.79 13.39 14.60
C THR A 41 4.10 12.72 14.16
N GLU A 42 4.02 11.90 13.12
CA GLU A 42 5.11 11.16 12.51
C GLU A 42 6.11 12.06 11.74
N LEU A 43 5.74 13.31 11.45
CA LEU A 43 6.61 14.27 10.74
C LEU A 43 7.13 15.40 11.64
N VAL A 44 6.79 15.37 12.94
CA VAL A 44 7.11 16.45 13.89
C VAL A 44 8.61 16.74 13.97
N GLU A 45 9.48 15.75 13.78
CA GLU A 45 10.93 15.96 13.76
C GLU A 45 11.42 16.83 12.59
N PHE A 46 10.61 16.96 11.54
CA PHE A 46 10.91 17.74 10.33
C PHE A 46 10.26 19.13 10.33
N ALA A 47 9.52 19.51 11.39
CA ALA A 47 8.71 20.73 11.45
C ALA A 47 9.41 22.01 10.96
N TYR A 48 10.70 22.13 11.27
CA TYR A 48 11.52 23.32 11.05
C TYR A 48 12.56 23.16 9.92
N ARG A 49 12.41 22.12 9.08
CA ARG A 49 13.16 22.04 7.82
C ARG A 49 12.52 22.95 6.78
N ASP A 50 13.33 23.61 5.95
CA ASP A 50 12.83 24.39 4.81
C ASP A 50 12.38 23.50 3.64
N SER A 51 11.38 22.65 3.89
CA SER A 51 10.78 21.77 2.90
C SER A 51 9.27 21.69 3.11
N PRO A 52 8.48 21.51 2.04
CA PRO A 52 7.06 21.19 2.20
C PRO A 52 6.92 19.82 2.88
N LEU A 53 5.85 19.64 3.65
CA LEU A 53 5.51 18.36 4.29
C LEU A 53 4.08 17.96 3.91
N PRO A 54 3.81 16.67 3.71
CA PRO A 54 2.44 16.22 3.43
C PRO A 54 1.54 16.43 4.65
N ILE A 55 0.30 16.80 4.38
CA ILE A 55 -0.81 16.87 5.34
C ILE A 55 -1.99 16.09 4.76
N GLU A 56 -3.13 16.07 5.46
CA GLU A 56 -4.33 15.35 5.03
C GLU A 56 -4.83 15.81 3.64
N ALA A 57 -5.71 15.00 3.02
CA ALA A 57 -6.30 15.27 1.70
C ALA A 57 -5.27 15.50 0.56
N SER A 58 -4.11 14.85 0.64
CA SER A 58 -3.00 14.96 -0.34
C SER A 58 -2.51 16.39 -0.56
N GLN A 59 -2.71 17.25 0.44
CA GLN A 59 -2.18 18.61 0.43
C GLN A 59 -0.80 18.64 1.08
N THR A 60 -0.12 19.76 0.95
CA THR A 60 1.19 19.98 1.57
C THR A 60 1.19 21.28 2.36
N ILE A 61 1.67 21.24 3.60
CA ILE A 61 2.05 22.48 4.30
C ILE A 61 3.30 23.04 3.62
N SER A 62 3.23 24.30 3.20
CA SER A 62 4.34 24.99 2.51
C SER A 62 5.58 25.07 3.40
N GLN A 63 6.76 25.01 2.79
CA GLN A 63 8.02 25.23 3.51
C GLN A 63 8.07 26.60 4.21
N PRO A 64 8.68 26.71 5.41
CA PRO A 64 8.74 27.95 6.18
C PRO A 64 9.18 29.18 5.40
N TYR A 65 10.19 29.07 4.51
CA TYR A 65 10.67 30.21 3.75
C TYR A 65 9.62 30.79 2.81
N ILE A 66 8.82 29.94 2.16
CA ILE A 66 7.79 30.39 1.22
C ILE A 66 6.65 31.09 1.97
N VAL A 67 6.24 30.56 3.12
CA VAL A 67 5.26 31.25 4.00
C VAL A 67 5.79 32.63 4.39
N ALA A 68 7.04 32.70 4.84
CA ALA A 68 7.67 33.96 5.23
C ALA A 68 7.75 34.96 4.06
N LEU A 69 8.19 34.51 2.89
CA LEU A 69 8.32 35.32 1.69
C LEU A 69 6.98 35.91 1.24
N MET A 70 5.93 35.08 1.21
CA MET A 70 4.58 35.51 0.82
C MET A 70 4.03 36.52 1.83
N THR A 71 4.16 36.26 3.14
CA THR A 71 3.69 37.19 4.18
C THR A 71 4.45 38.52 4.14
N ALA A 72 5.78 38.50 3.98
CA ALA A 72 6.58 39.71 3.88
C ALA A 72 6.24 40.55 2.64
N ALA A 73 5.91 39.91 1.52
CA ALA A 73 5.50 40.60 0.30
C ALA A 73 4.19 41.39 0.48
N LEU A 74 3.27 40.93 1.34
CA LEU A 74 2.00 41.62 1.62
C LEU A 74 2.20 42.90 2.45
N LYS A 75 3.30 43.01 3.21
CA LYS A 75 3.58 44.15 4.10
C LYS A 75 2.39 44.47 5.01
N LEU A 76 1.94 43.43 5.72
CA LEU A 76 0.77 43.47 6.59
C LEU A 76 0.93 44.49 7.73
N LYS A 77 -0.19 45.04 8.15
CA LYS A 77 -0.32 45.93 9.31
C LYS A 77 -1.31 45.34 10.32
N GLU A 78 -1.20 45.80 11.56
CA GLU A 78 -2.06 45.36 12.68
C GLU A 78 -3.56 45.49 12.40
N ASN A 79 -3.99 46.46 11.60
CA ASN A 79 -5.42 46.70 11.31
C ASN A 79 -5.88 46.08 9.98
N ASP A 80 -5.02 45.36 9.26
CA ASP A 80 -5.36 44.81 7.95
C ASP A 80 -6.37 43.67 8.10
N ARG A 81 -7.32 43.60 7.16
CA ARG A 81 -8.17 42.44 6.95
C ARG A 81 -7.59 41.55 5.87
N VAL A 82 -7.29 40.30 6.21
CA VAL A 82 -6.57 39.37 5.33
C VAL A 82 -7.49 38.24 4.87
N LEU A 83 -7.46 37.93 3.58
CA LEU A 83 -8.02 36.70 3.03
C LEU A 83 -6.90 35.73 2.67
N GLU A 84 -6.98 34.51 3.19
CA GLU A 84 -6.18 33.36 2.75
C GLU A 84 -7.06 32.42 1.92
N VAL A 85 -6.55 31.96 0.79
CA VAL A 85 -7.17 30.91 -0.03
C VAL A 85 -6.27 29.68 -0.01
N GLY A 86 -6.79 28.58 0.52
CA GLY A 86 -6.07 27.34 0.80
C GLY A 86 -5.59 27.28 2.25
N THR A 87 -6.50 27.09 3.21
CA THR A 87 -6.16 27.00 4.64
C THR A 87 -5.16 25.88 4.93
N GLY A 88 -5.30 24.73 4.27
CA GLY A 88 -4.44 23.57 4.49
C GLY A 88 -4.44 23.14 5.96
N SER A 89 -3.27 23.14 6.60
CA SER A 89 -3.15 22.83 8.02
C SER A 89 -3.56 23.98 8.96
N GLY A 90 -3.74 25.20 8.44
CA GLY A 90 -3.99 26.41 9.23
C GLY A 90 -2.73 27.12 9.74
N TYR A 91 -1.52 26.63 9.40
CA TYR A 91 -0.27 27.27 9.85
C TYR A 91 -0.08 28.69 9.30
N ALA A 92 -0.34 28.90 8.01
CA ALA A 92 -0.18 30.21 7.40
C ALA A 92 -1.25 31.19 7.93
N ALA A 93 -2.51 30.78 8.04
CA ALA A 93 -3.53 31.52 8.80
C ALA A 93 -3.07 31.97 10.19
N ALA A 94 -2.47 31.07 10.99
CA ALA A 94 -1.93 31.42 12.31
C ALA A 94 -0.83 32.49 12.22
N VAL A 95 0.10 32.36 11.26
CA VAL A 95 1.17 33.36 11.05
C VAL A 95 0.60 34.73 10.64
N LEU A 96 -0.44 34.75 9.80
CA LEU A 96 -1.12 36.00 9.40
C LEU A 96 -1.85 36.62 10.60
N ALA A 97 -2.42 35.79 11.49
CA ALA A 97 -3.20 36.20 12.65
C ALA A 97 -2.35 36.83 13.76
N GLU A 98 -1.05 36.51 13.82
CA GLU A 98 -0.08 37.18 14.72
C GLU A 98 0.22 38.63 14.29
N ILE A 99 -0.07 39.00 13.04
CA ILE A 99 0.30 40.32 12.47
C ILE A 99 -0.93 41.20 12.20
N SER A 100 -2.09 40.62 11.91
CA SER A 100 -3.27 41.31 11.37
C SER A 100 -4.50 41.22 12.27
N ASN A 101 -5.49 42.11 12.06
CA ASN A 101 -6.66 42.20 12.93
C ASN A 101 -7.61 41.02 12.73
N ASP A 102 -7.91 40.69 11.48
CA ASP A 102 -8.84 39.62 11.10
C ASP A 102 -8.29 38.81 9.93
N VAL A 103 -8.26 37.49 10.08
CA VAL A 103 -7.90 36.55 9.02
C VAL A 103 -9.12 35.73 8.64
N TYR A 104 -9.51 35.82 7.38
CA TYR A 104 -10.52 34.99 6.76
C TYR A 104 -9.79 33.96 5.90
N THR A 105 -10.04 32.68 6.11
CA THR A 105 -9.36 31.63 5.35
C THR A 105 -10.36 30.66 4.75
N ILE A 106 -10.20 30.34 3.47
CA ILE A 106 -11.10 29.46 2.72
C ILE A 106 -10.37 28.18 2.34
N GLU A 107 -11.00 27.03 2.60
CA GLU A 107 -10.50 25.71 2.24
C GLU A 107 -11.56 24.93 1.47
N ARG A 108 -11.15 24.28 0.38
CA ARG A 108 -12.04 23.47 -0.47
C ARG A 108 -12.29 22.08 0.11
N HIS A 109 -11.33 21.55 0.87
CA HIS A 109 -11.43 20.24 1.49
C HIS A 109 -12.05 20.36 2.87
N LYS A 110 -13.30 19.91 3.02
CA LYS A 110 -14.03 19.97 4.28
C LYS A 110 -13.24 19.45 5.49
N ILE A 111 -12.54 18.32 5.33
CA ILE A 111 -11.72 17.72 6.40
C ILE A 111 -10.62 18.68 6.89
N LEU A 112 -9.90 19.32 5.97
CA LEU A 112 -8.86 20.29 6.31
C LEU A 112 -9.46 21.56 6.93
N ALA A 113 -10.59 22.04 6.40
CA ALA A 113 -11.29 23.20 6.96
C ALA A 113 -11.72 22.96 8.41
N ASP A 114 -12.27 21.77 8.70
CA ASP A 114 -12.72 21.40 10.04
C ASP A 114 -11.55 21.23 11.01
N THR A 115 -10.52 20.47 10.61
CA THR A 115 -9.34 20.22 11.45
C THR A 115 -8.54 21.50 11.70
N ALA A 116 -8.37 22.37 10.70
CA ALA A 116 -7.71 23.66 10.89
C ALA A 116 -8.50 24.56 11.85
N ARG A 117 -9.83 24.60 11.73
CA ARG A 117 -10.70 25.38 12.63
C ARG A 117 -10.55 24.94 14.08
N GLU A 118 -10.58 23.63 14.34
CA GLU A 118 -10.40 23.09 15.68
C GLU A 118 -9.00 23.38 16.22
N ARG A 119 -7.95 23.10 15.43
CA ARG A 119 -6.56 23.34 15.81
C ARG A 119 -6.28 24.80 16.14
N LEU A 120 -6.74 25.73 15.30
CA LEU A 120 -6.57 27.17 15.51
C LEU A 120 -7.27 27.64 16.79
N ARG A 121 -8.50 27.18 17.02
CA ARG A 121 -9.25 27.46 18.25
C ARG A 121 -8.50 26.92 19.48
N ASP A 122 -8.01 25.69 19.42
CA ASP A 122 -7.33 25.03 20.55
C ASP A 122 -5.97 25.68 20.85
N LEU A 123 -5.34 26.31 19.86
CA LEU A 123 -4.13 27.12 20.00
C LEU A 123 -4.41 28.58 20.42
N GLY A 124 -5.68 28.98 20.53
CA GLY A 124 -6.09 30.30 21.02
C GLY A 124 -6.27 31.39 19.97
N TYR A 125 -6.24 31.05 18.67
CA TYR A 125 -6.48 32.02 17.59
C TYR A 125 -7.97 32.33 17.48
N THR A 126 -8.38 33.51 17.97
CA THR A 126 -9.78 33.96 17.97
C THR A 126 -10.13 34.90 16.82
N ASN A 127 -9.12 35.45 16.15
CA ASN A 127 -9.23 36.35 15.00
C ASN A 127 -9.12 35.63 13.64
N VAL A 128 -9.29 34.30 13.61
CA VAL A 128 -9.28 33.50 12.38
C VAL A 128 -10.64 32.88 12.12
N GLN A 129 -11.21 33.13 10.94
CA GLN A 129 -12.47 32.54 10.48
C GLN A 129 -12.23 31.59 9.32
N VAL A 130 -12.57 30.32 9.50
CA VAL A 130 -12.35 29.26 8.50
C VAL A 130 -13.66 28.91 7.78
N LEU A 131 -13.74 29.21 6.48
CA LEU A 131 -14.83 28.82 5.59
C LEU A 131 -14.46 27.57 4.80
N HIS A 132 -15.39 26.62 4.73
CA HIS A 132 -15.34 25.57 3.72
C HIS A 132 -16.03 26.05 2.45
N GLY A 133 -15.29 26.19 1.35
CA GLY A 133 -15.85 26.71 0.09
C GLY A 133 -14.84 26.85 -1.04
N ASP A 134 -15.32 27.33 -2.19
CA ASP A 134 -14.48 27.64 -3.35
C ASP A 134 -13.76 28.97 -3.14
N GLY A 135 -12.48 28.89 -2.76
CA GLY A 135 -11.66 30.07 -2.52
C GLY A 135 -11.34 30.89 -3.78
N THR A 136 -11.56 30.36 -4.99
CA THR A 136 -11.40 31.15 -6.22
C THR A 136 -12.46 32.24 -6.34
N LEU A 137 -13.59 32.11 -5.64
CA LEU A 137 -14.65 33.13 -5.57
C LEU A 137 -14.39 34.19 -4.51
N GLY A 138 -13.37 34.00 -3.66
CA GLY A 138 -13.10 34.82 -2.49
C GLY A 138 -14.23 34.77 -1.46
N TRP A 139 -14.34 35.81 -0.64
CA TRP A 139 -15.38 35.92 0.39
C TRP A 139 -16.07 37.30 0.33
N PRO A 140 -17.03 37.49 -0.59
CA PRO A 140 -17.63 38.80 -0.86
C PRO A 140 -18.27 39.47 0.36
N GLU A 141 -18.80 38.68 1.29
CA GLU A 141 -19.47 39.14 2.52
C GLU A 141 -18.53 39.91 3.46
N HIS A 142 -17.22 39.65 3.38
CA HIS A 142 -16.20 40.28 4.21
C HIS A 142 -15.24 41.18 3.41
N ALA A 143 -15.41 41.26 2.10
CA ALA A 143 -14.69 42.19 1.24
C ALA A 143 -15.06 43.67 1.58
N PRO A 144 -14.19 44.65 1.29
CA PRO A 144 -12.87 44.48 0.70
C PRO A 144 -11.79 44.00 1.71
N PHE A 145 -10.74 43.38 1.18
CA PHE A 145 -9.56 42.91 1.92
C PHE A 145 -8.34 43.79 1.65
N ASP A 146 -7.57 44.08 2.69
CA ASP A 146 -6.30 44.82 2.57
C ASP A 146 -5.19 43.94 1.99
N ALA A 147 -5.25 42.63 2.27
CA ALA A 147 -4.33 41.65 1.75
C ALA A 147 -5.04 40.34 1.36
N ILE A 148 -4.61 39.72 0.26
CA ILE A 148 -5.05 38.39 -0.15
C ILE A 148 -3.83 37.52 -0.40
N VAL A 149 -3.80 36.32 0.15
CA VAL A 149 -2.74 35.34 -0.09
C VAL A 149 -3.34 34.02 -0.53
N VAL A 150 -2.77 33.44 -1.58
CA VAL A 150 -3.28 32.19 -2.16
C VAL A 150 -2.20 31.13 -2.07
N ALA A 151 -2.43 30.10 -1.27
CA ALA A 151 -1.52 28.99 -1.01
C ALA A 151 -1.73 27.80 -1.98
N ALA A 152 -2.21 28.09 -3.18
CA ALA A 152 -2.40 27.15 -4.29
C ALA A 152 -2.17 27.86 -5.63
N GLY A 153 -1.63 27.15 -6.62
CA GLY A 153 -1.25 27.74 -7.90
C GLY A 153 -2.39 27.75 -8.90
N GLY A 154 -2.78 28.92 -9.42
CA GLY A 154 -3.81 29.08 -10.44
C GLY A 154 -3.27 29.20 -11.88
N PRO A 155 -4.12 29.07 -12.90
CA PRO A 155 -3.73 29.34 -14.29
C PRO A 155 -3.43 30.83 -14.52
N GLU A 156 -4.20 31.70 -13.86
CA GLU A 156 -4.07 33.15 -13.85
C GLU A 156 -4.50 33.71 -12.50
N VAL A 157 -4.37 35.02 -12.29
CA VAL A 157 -4.86 35.69 -11.07
C VAL A 157 -6.38 35.85 -11.16
N PRO A 158 -7.18 35.25 -10.25
CA PRO A 158 -8.63 35.33 -10.33
C PRO A 158 -9.15 36.77 -10.22
N GLN A 159 -9.97 37.20 -11.19
CA GLN A 159 -10.56 38.55 -11.20
C GLN A 159 -11.49 38.79 -10.00
N THR A 160 -12.15 37.75 -9.52
CA THR A 160 -12.93 37.71 -8.28
C THR A 160 -12.12 38.18 -7.09
N LEU A 161 -10.89 37.69 -6.92
CA LEU A 161 -9.98 38.09 -5.85
C LEU A 161 -9.44 39.51 -6.07
N LYS A 162 -9.07 39.87 -7.31
CA LYS A 162 -8.63 41.24 -7.64
C LYS A 162 -9.69 42.30 -7.30
N LYS A 163 -10.97 42.00 -7.53
CA LYS A 163 -12.09 42.92 -7.23
C LYS A 163 -12.38 43.05 -5.74
N GLN A 164 -12.06 42.03 -4.96
CA GLN A 164 -12.23 42.04 -3.49
C GLN A 164 -11.07 42.71 -2.75
N LEU A 165 -9.97 43.09 -3.42
CA LEU A 165 -8.94 43.92 -2.81
C LEU A 165 -9.44 45.35 -2.58
N ALA A 166 -9.11 45.93 -1.43
CA ALA A 166 -9.23 47.37 -1.22
C ALA A 166 -8.29 48.15 -2.18
N ILE A 167 -8.59 49.42 -2.45
CA ILE A 167 -7.63 50.30 -3.14
C ILE A 167 -6.40 50.45 -2.24
N GLY A 168 -5.22 50.16 -2.79
CA GLY A 168 -3.96 50.06 -2.06
C GLY A 168 -3.69 48.68 -1.45
N GLY A 169 -4.62 47.73 -1.58
CA GLY A 169 -4.49 46.36 -1.13
C GLY A 169 -3.56 45.52 -2.02
N ARG A 170 -3.05 44.41 -1.47
CA ARG A 170 -2.01 43.57 -2.08
C ARG A 170 -2.44 42.12 -2.15
N LEU A 171 -2.09 41.44 -3.22
CA LEU A 171 -2.35 40.02 -3.42
C LEU A 171 -1.07 39.29 -3.80
N VAL A 172 -0.85 38.14 -3.19
CA VAL A 172 0.25 37.23 -3.52
C VAL A 172 -0.31 35.86 -3.91
N ILE A 173 0.00 35.39 -5.11
CA ILE A 173 -0.52 34.14 -5.68
C ILE A 173 0.51 33.46 -6.60
N PRO A 174 0.67 32.13 -6.54
CA PRO A 174 1.37 31.38 -7.58
C PRO A 174 0.50 31.28 -8.84
N VAL A 175 1.03 31.65 -10.00
CA VAL A 175 0.34 31.45 -11.29
C VAL A 175 1.27 30.83 -12.34
N GLY A 176 0.72 30.00 -13.22
CA GLY A 176 1.49 29.33 -14.25
C GLY A 176 0.60 28.74 -15.33
N THR A 177 1.12 28.66 -16.56
CA THR A 177 0.40 28.01 -17.67
C THR A 177 0.39 26.48 -17.57
N SER A 178 1.11 25.90 -16.60
CA SER A 178 1.12 24.48 -16.26
C SER A 178 1.38 24.27 -14.78
N LEU A 179 0.98 23.11 -14.25
CA LEU A 179 1.16 22.76 -12.83
C LEU A 179 2.64 22.66 -12.40
N ASP A 180 3.55 22.37 -13.33
CA ASP A 180 4.98 22.21 -13.02
C ASP A 180 5.80 23.49 -13.16
N SER A 181 5.20 24.60 -13.62
CA SER A 181 5.90 25.87 -13.82
C SER A 181 5.06 27.05 -13.37
N GLN A 182 5.28 27.51 -12.14
CA GLN A 182 4.55 28.62 -11.53
C GLN A 182 5.50 29.74 -11.11
N LYS A 183 5.02 30.97 -11.22
CA LYS A 183 5.67 32.19 -10.74
C LYS A 183 4.84 32.76 -9.60
N LEU A 184 5.50 33.18 -8.54
CA LEU A 184 4.86 33.87 -7.45
C LEU A 184 4.63 35.32 -7.86
N MET A 185 3.37 35.68 -8.06
CA MET A 185 2.97 37.02 -8.51
C MET A 185 2.52 37.86 -7.32
N TYR A 186 2.98 39.10 -7.30
CA TYR A 186 2.48 40.17 -6.46
C TYR A 186 1.59 41.09 -7.30
N VAL A 187 0.42 41.43 -6.79
CA VAL A 187 -0.55 42.34 -7.42
C VAL A 187 -0.95 43.41 -6.42
N GLN A 188 -0.88 44.69 -6.78
CA GLN A 188 -1.37 45.80 -5.98
C GLN A 188 -2.49 46.52 -6.71
N ARG A 189 -3.61 46.76 -6.03
CA ARG A 189 -4.72 47.54 -6.60
C ARG A 189 -4.42 49.04 -6.44
N ILE A 190 -4.31 49.77 -7.55
CA ILE A 190 -3.97 51.21 -7.54
C ILE A 190 -5.24 52.06 -7.58
N SER A 191 -6.25 51.65 -8.34
CA SER A 191 -7.54 52.32 -8.46
C SER A 191 -8.67 51.30 -8.71
N GLU A 192 -9.86 51.75 -9.10
CA GLU A 192 -11.00 50.86 -9.35
C GLU A 192 -10.69 49.79 -10.40
N ASP A 193 -9.98 50.16 -11.47
CA ASP A 193 -9.68 49.30 -12.63
C ASP A 193 -8.17 49.09 -12.88
N GLU A 194 -7.29 49.75 -12.10
CA GLU A 194 -5.83 49.71 -12.32
C GLU A 194 -5.12 48.82 -11.28
N TYR A 195 -4.24 47.95 -11.78
CA TYR A 195 -3.43 47.02 -10.97
C TYR A 195 -1.97 47.04 -11.41
N GLU A 196 -1.06 47.05 -10.45
CA GLU A 196 0.38 46.87 -10.67
C GLU A 196 0.75 45.42 -10.35
N GLU A 197 1.48 44.75 -11.24
CA GLU A 197 1.86 43.34 -11.09
C GLU A 197 3.38 43.15 -11.19
N SER A 198 3.95 42.33 -10.31
CA SER A 198 5.37 41.97 -10.35
C SER A 198 5.60 40.50 -10.01
N ASN A 199 6.70 39.93 -10.52
CA ASN A 199 7.09 38.54 -10.30
C ASN A 199 8.14 38.46 -9.18
N LEU A 200 7.87 37.65 -8.16
CA LEU A 200 8.72 37.45 -6.98
C LEU A 200 9.62 36.20 -7.09
N GLY A 201 9.49 35.39 -8.14
CA GLY A 201 10.33 34.22 -8.38
C GLY A 201 9.53 32.96 -8.73
N SER A 202 10.24 31.88 -9.03
CA SER A 202 9.63 30.58 -9.36
C SER A 202 9.24 29.81 -8.11
N VAL A 203 8.08 29.19 -8.14
CA VAL A 203 7.53 28.37 -7.04
C VAL A 203 6.80 27.15 -7.59
N ARG A 204 6.43 26.22 -6.71
CA ARG A 204 5.58 25.08 -7.04
C ARG A 204 4.60 24.83 -5.90
N PHE A 205 3.32 25.00 -6.19
CA PHE A 205 2.20 24.76 -5.29
C PHE A 205 1.24 23.72 -5.88
N VAL A 206 0.42 23.15 -5.02
CA VAL A 206 -0.77 22.36 -5.39
C VAL A 206 -1.73 23.22 -6.24
N PRO A 207 -2.54 22.62 -7.13
CA PRO A 207 -3.44 23.39 -8.00
C PRO A 207 -4.53 24.13 -7.21
N LEU A 208 -4.75 25.40 -7.56
CA LEU A 208 -5.93 26.16 -7.15
C LEU A 208 -7.12 25.73 -8.00
N ILE A 209 -7.96 24.86 -7.46
CA ILE A 209 -9.12 24.29 -8.16
C ILE A 209 -10.39 25.05 -7.76
N GLY A 210 -11.16 25.53 -8.73
CA GLY A 210 -12.43 26.23 -8.50
C GLY A 210 -12.93 27.00 -9.72
N ALA A 211 -14.06 27.69 -9.58
CA ALA A 211 -14.77 28.39 -10.66
C ALA A 211 -13.92 29.44 -11.41
N ALA A 212 -12.93 30.04 -10.74
CA ALA A 212 -11.98 30.97 -11.33
C ALA A 212 -10.51 30.49 -11.19
N GLY A 213 -10.31 29.18 -11.04
CA GLY A 213 -9.00 28.53 -10.94
C GLY A 213 -8.78 27.51 -12.07
N TRP A 214 -7.98 26.49 -11.81
CA TRP A 214 -7.95 25.31 -12.67
C TRP A 214 -9.31 24.64 -12.64
N GLU A 215 -9.77 24.21 -13.82
CA GLU A 215 -10.96 23.38 -13.93
C GLU A 215 -10.73 22.12 -13.08
N ASP A 216 -11.67 21.86 -12.18
CA ASP A 216 -11.71 20.57 -11.49
C ASP A 216 -12.01 19.53 -12.55
N GLU A 217 -11.09 18.60 -12.84
CA GLU A 217 -11.40 17.44 -13.69
C GLU A 217 -12.60 16.65 -13.12
N LYS A 218 -12.97 16.85 -11.84
CA LYS A 218 -14.21 16.34 -11.22
C LYS A 218 -15.47 17.18 -11.50
N ALA A 219 -15.37 18.45 -11.94
CA ALA A 219 -16.52 19.36 -12.15
C ALA A 219 -17.08 19.39 -13.58
N GLN A 220 -16.62 18.52 -14.49
CA GLN A 220 -17.35 18.24 -15.75
C GLN A 220 -18.72 17.57 -15.53
N ILE A 221 -19.12 17.30 -14.28
CA ILE A 221 -20.44 16.79 -13.93
C ILE A 221 -21.30 17.91 -13.33
N SER A 222 -21.70 18.91 -14.14
CA SER A 222 -23.08 19.47 -14.12
C SER A 222 -23.16 20.81 -14.86
N ALA A 223 -23.61 20.75 -16.13
CA ALA A 223 -24.71 21.55 -16.68
C ALA A 223 -24.58 21.78 -18.21
N VAL A 224 -24.65 20.72 -19.02
CA VAL A 224 -25.25 20.74 -20.37
C VAL A 224 -25.88 19.35 -20.63
N PRO A 225 -27.14 19.23 -21.10
CA PRO A 225 -27.78 17.93 -21.26
C PRO A 225 -27.31 17.23 -22.55
N LYS A 226 -26.60 16.10 -22.38
CA LYS A 226 -26.53 14.95 -23.32
C LYS A 226 -25.82 13.80 -22.60
N THR A 227 -26.61 12.80 -22.17
CA THR A 227 -26.24 11.39 -21.92
C THR A 227 -24.73 11.04 -22.04
N GLU A 228 -23.91 11.39 -21.04
CA GLU A 228 -22.59 10.75 -20.87
C GLU A 228 -22.70 9.71 -19.76
N GLU A 229 -22.22 8.51 -20.06
CA GLU A 229 -22.29 7.36 -19.17
C GLU A 229 -21.36 7.57 -17.96
N THR A 230 -21.94 7.39 -16.77
CA THR A 230 -21.22 7.45 -15.49
C THR A 230 -20.18 6.33 -15.42
N LEU A 231 -19.16 6.48 -14.56
CA LEU A 231 -18.14 5.44 -14.42
C LEU A 231 -18.73 4.09 -13.98
N PRO A 232 -19.67 4.00 -13.02
CA PRO A 232 -20.35 2.74 -12.71
C PRO A 232 -21.12 2.14 -13.90
N GLU A 233 -21.77 2.94 -14.74
CA GLU A 233 -22.45 2.46 -15.95
C GLU A 233 -21.45 1.93 -17.00
N LEU A 234 -20.29 2.59 -17.15
CA LEU A 234 -19.22 2.14 -18.02
C LEU A 234 -18.62 0.82 -17.52
N ILE A 235 -18.41 0.68 -16.21
CA ILE A 235 -17.92 -0.57 -15.60
C ILE A 235 -18.94 -1.69 -15.80
N TYR A 236 -20.23 -1.45 -15.56
CA TYR A 236 -21.30 -2.43 -15.83
C TYR A 236 -21.26 -2.94 -17.28
N LYS A 237 -21.04 -2.05 -18.25
CA LYS A 237 -20.92 -2.45 -19.66
C LYS A 237 -19.60 -3.12 -20.01
N SER A 238 -18.62 -3.01 -19.12
CA SER A 238 -17.25 -3.48 -19.32
C SER A 238 -16.91 -4.70 -18.45
N SER A 239 -17.89 -5.30 -17.78
CA SER A 239 -17.66 -6.42 -16.87
C SER A 239 -18.57 -7.60 -17.18
N GLU A 240 -18.16 -8.77 -16.70
CA GLU A 240 -18.93 -10.01 -16.77
C GLU A 240 -19.55 -10.30 -15.41
N HIS A 241 -20.87 -10.20 -15.34
CA HIS A 241 -21.62 -10.30 -14.09
C HIS A 241 -21.96 -11.75 -13.74
N PHE A 242 -21.97 -12.06 -12.45
CA PHE A 242 -22.36 -13.37 -11.95
C PHE A 242 -23.06 -13.27 -10.60
N ALA A 243 -23.95 -14.23 -10.32
CA ALA A 243 -24.69 -14.27 -9.07
C ALA A 243 -23.91 -15.02 -7.97
N THR A 244 -23.30 -16.16 -8.32
CA THR A 244 -22.62 -17.08 -7.40
C THR A 244 -21.31 -17.58 -8.00
N ILE A 245 -20.38 -18.02 -7.15
CA ILE A 245 -19.09 -18.59 -7.58
C ILE A 245 -19.30 -19.94 -8.29
N GLU A 246 -20.36 -20.68 -7.94
CA GLU A 246 -20.70 -21.96 -8.54
C GLU A 246 -21.13 -21.81 -10.01
N ASP A 247 -21.90 -20.76 -10.32
CA ASP A 247 -22.50 -20.55 -11.64
C ASP A 247 -21.66 -19.65 -12.56
N VAL A 248 -20.57 -19.06 -12.06
CA VAL A 248 -19.71 -18.17 -12.84
C VAL A 248 -19.05 -18.91 -14.02
N ASN A 249 -19.19 -18.35 -15.22
CA ASN A 249 -18.49 -18.86 -16.40
C ASN A 249 -17.11 -18.21 -16.50
N LEU A 250 -16.05 -19.02 -16.35
CA LEU A 250 -14.67 -18.57 -16.42
C LEU A 250 -14.02 -18.76 -17.80
N ASP A 251 -14.75 -19.20 -18.83
CA ASP A 251 -14.17 -19.46 -20.15
C ASP A 251 -13.58 -18.20 -20.79
N ASN A 252 -14.28 -17.07 -20.68
CA ASN A 252 -13.79 -15.79 -21.19
C ASN A 252 -12.55 -15.32 -20.41
N LEU A 253 -12.49 -15.55 -19.09
CA LEU A 253 -11.30 -15.29 -18.29
C LEU A 253 -10.13 -16.17 -18.76
N MET A 254 -10.36 -17.47 -18.99
CA MET A 254 -9.35 -18.39 -19.52
C MET A 254 -8.84 -17.95 -20.90
N GLU A 255 -9.71 -17.42 -21.76
CA GLU A 255 -9.31 -16.84 -23.06
C GLU A 255 -8.38 -15.63 -22.87
N ARG A 256 -8.75 -14.69 -21.98
CA ARG A 256 -7.94 -13.49 -21.70
C ARG A 256 -6.58 -13.81 -21.06
N ILE A 257 -6.54 -14.78 -20.13
CA ILE A 257 -5.30 -15.31 -19.56
C ILE A 257 -4.40 -15.87 -20.68
N GLY A 258 -4.99 -16.43 -21.74
CA GLY A 258 -4.28 -16.85 -22.95
C GLY A 258 -3.18 -17.87 -22.64
N ASP A 259 -1.97 -17.58 -23.12
CA ASP A 259 -0.77 -18.41 -22.95
C ASP A 259 0.13 -17.94 -21.79
N SER A 260 -0.43 -17.19 -20.84
CA SER A 260 0.31 -16.75 -19.66
C SER A 260 0.93 -17.95 -18.95
N ARG A 261 2.20 -17.80 -18.59
CA ARG A 261 2.97 -18.81 -17.86
C ARG A 261 2.74 -18.69 -16.36
N ILE A 262 2.52 -17.47 -15.87
CA ILE A 262 2.36 -17.18 -14.45
C ILE A 262 1.07 -16.38 -14.28
N VAL A 263 0.17 -16.88 -13.44
CA VAL A 263 -1.08 -16.19 -13.08
C VAL A 263 -1.02 -15.91 -11.59
N LEU A 264 -1.19 -14.65 -11.20
CA LEU A 264 -1.18 -14.25 -9.80
C LEU A 264 -2.61 -13.93 -9.39
N LEU A 265 -3.08 -14.57 -8.32
CA LEU A 265 -4.40 -14.39 -7.77
C LEU A 265 -4.29 -13.71 -6.41
N GLY A 266 -4.75 -12.46 -6.38
CA GLY A 266 -4.79 -11.60 -5.22
C GLY A 266 -5.90 -11.93 -4.24
N GLU A 267 -5.94 -11.16 -3.18
CA GLU A 267 -7.08 -10.99 -2.28
C GLU A 267 -6.95 -9.61 -1.60
N ALA A 268 -8.05 -8.88 -1.46
CA ALA A 268 -8.06 -7.62 -0.70
C ALA A 268 -8.15 -7.85 0.81
N SER A 269 -8.46 -9.08 1.22
CA SER A 269 -8.43 -9.49 2.62
C SER A 269 -7.93 -10.93 2.74
N HIS A 270 -7.19 -11.27 3.80
CA HIS A 270 -6.85 -12.67 4.09
C HIS A 270 -8.01 -13.47 4.69
N GLY A 271 -9.13 -12.83 5.02
CA GLY A 271 -10.16 -13.38 5.89
C GLY A 271 -11.55 -13.48 5.28
N SER A 272 -11.69 -13.27 3.96
CA SER A 272 -12.98 -13.33 3.24
C SER A 272 -13.12 -14.66 2.48
N ALA A 273 -14.21 -15.39 2.70
CA ALA A 273 -14.46 -16.72 2.15
C ALA A 273 -14.49 -16.74 0.62
N GLU A 274 -15.17 -15.76 0.01
CA GLU A 274 -15.37 -15.65 -1.44
C GLU A 274 -14.04 -15.55 -2.20
N PHE A 275 -13.04 -14.90 -1.60
CA PHE A 275 -11.70 -14.80 -2.18
C PHE A 275 -11.00 -16.17 -2.21
N TYR A 276 -11.14 -16.99 -1.17
CA TYR A 276 -10.61 -18.36 -1.19
C TYR A 276 -11.33 -19.23 -2.22
N ASP A 277 -12.66 -19.19 -2.22
CA ASP A 277 -13.47 -20.06 -3.08
C ASP A 277 -13.28 -19.73 -4.56
N MET A 278 -13.23 -18.45 -4.91
CA MET A 278 -12.98 -18.02 -6.29
C MET A 278 -11.53 -18.29 -6.71
N ARG A 279 -10.53 -18.09 -5.84
CA ARG A 279 -9.14 -18.49 -6.14
C ARG A 279 -9.02 -19.99 -6.38
N ALA A 280 -9.67 -20.81 -5.55
CA ALA A 280 -9.73 -22.25 -5.75
C ALA A 280 -10.42 -22.60 -7.07
N ARG A 281 -11.56 -21.99 -7.36
CA ARG A 281 -12.33 -22.18 -8.61
C ARG A 281 -11.51 -21.86 -9.86
N ILE A 282 -10.82 -20.71 -9.90
CA ILE A 282 -9.95 -20.29 -11.01
C ILE A 282 -8.75 -21.23 -11.13
N THR A 283 -8.14 -21.62 -10.01
CA THR A 283 -6.97 -22.51 -10.03
C THR A 283 -7.31 -23.88 -10.59
N LYS A 284 -8.48 -24.43 -10.27
CA LYS A 284 -8.98 -25.69 -10.88
C LYS A 284 -9.05 -25.59 -12.40
N GLU A 285 -9.60 -24.50 -12.94
CA GLU A 285 -9.69 -24.27 -14.39
C GLU A 285 -8.32 -24.12 -15.04
N LEU A 286 -7.39 -23.42 -14.38
CA LEU A 286 -6.03 -23.26 -14.88
C LEU A 286 -5.30 -24.61 -14.94
N ILE A 287 -5.50 -25.48 -13.97
CA ILE A 287 -4.96 -26.84 -13.97
C ILE A 287 -5.60 -27.65 -15.11
N GLU A 288 -6.93 -27.74 -15.16
CA GLU A 288 -7.65 -28.63 -16.08
C GLU A 288 -7.61 -28.19 -17.54
N LYS A 289 -7.72 -26.88 -17.81
CA LYS A 289 -7.81 -26.33 -19.17
C LYS A 289 -6.50 -25.75 -19.69
N LYS A 290 -5.59 -25.32 -18.82
CA LYS A 290 -4.37 -24.56 -19.23
C LYS A 290 -3.06 -25.21 -18.83
N GLY A 291 -3.09 -26.35 -18.15
CA GLY A 291 -1.90 -27.17 -17.82
C GLY A 291 -1.01 -26.59 -16.73
N PHE A 292 -1.59 -25.85 -15.77
CA PHE A 292 -0.84 -25.35 -14.62
C PHE A 292 -0.50 -26.50 -13.67
N THR A 293 0.75 -26.56 -13.22
CA THR A 293 1.26 -27.65 -12.36
C THR A 293 1.98 -27.16 -11.11
N ILE A 294 2.03 -25.85 -10.91
CA ILE A 294 2.62 -25.20 -9.73
C ILE A 294 1.55 -24.32 -9.09
N ILE A 295 1.31 -24.51 -7.80
CA ILE A 295 0.60 -23.57 -6.94
C ILE A 295 1.63 -23.07 -5.94
N ALA A 296 1.88 -21.76 -5.94
CA ALA A 296 2.82 -21.11 -5.04
C ALA A 296 2.07 -20.13 -4.15
N ALA A 297 2.19 -20.23 -2.84
CA ALA A 297 1.41 -19.47 -1.87
C ALA A 297 2.28 -18.52 -1.04
N GLU A 298 1.70 -17.42 -0.58
CA GLU A 298 2.20 -16.58 0.53
C GLU A 298 2.10 -17.36 1.85
N ALA A 299 2.87 -18.42 1.92
CA ALA A 299 2.98 -19.33 3.03
C ALA A 299 4.45 -19.70 3.18
N ASP A 300 4.83 -20.05 4.40
CA ASP A 300 6.17 -20.55 4.67
C ASP A 300 6.42 -21.87 3.93
N TRP A 301 7.62 -22.01 3.36
CA TRP A 301 8.02 -23.21 2.62
C TRP A 301 7.74 -24.53 3.36
N PRO A 302 8.20 -24.75 4.62
CA PRO A 302 7.96 -26.00 5.31
C PRO A 302 6.48 -26.26 5.62
N ASP A 303 5.66 -25.22 5.83
CA ASP A 303 4.23 -25.39 6.08
C ASP A 303 3.51 -25.85 4.80
N ALA A 304 3.79 -25.19 3.67
CA ALA A 304 3.26 -25.58 2.37
C ALA A 304 3.71 -27.00 1.94
N ALA A 305 4.88 -27.45 2.38
CA ALA A 305 5.36 -28.81 2.13
C ALA A 305 4.47 -29.91 2.74
N HIS A 306 3.70 -29.60 3.80
CA HIS A 306 2.72 -30.53 4.36
C HIS A 306 1.53 -30.73 3.41
N ILE A 307 0.99 -29.63 2.87
CA ILE A 307 -0.04 -29.68 1.83
C ILE A 307 0.51 -30.41 0.60
N ASN A 308 1.73 -30.12 0.19
CA ASN A 308 2.36 -30.78 -0.96
C ASN A 308 2.46 -32.29 -0.78
N SER A 309 2.89 -32.74 0.41
CA SER A 309 2.99 -34.15 0.75
C SER A 309 1.63 -34.84 0.69
N TYR A 310 0.61 -34.21 1.28
CA TYR A 310 -0.78 -34.67 1.22
C TYR A 310 -1.28 -34.87 -0.21
N VAL A 311 -1.15 -33.86 -1.07
CA VAL A 311 -1.67 -33.93 -2.44
C VAL A 311 -0.88 -34.86 -3.35
N HIS A 312 0.31 -35.30 -2.92
CA HIS A 312 1.08 -36.37 -3.57
C HIS A 312 0.84 -37.75 -2.97
N GLY A 313 0.02 -37.88 -1.92
CA GLY A 313 -0.24 -39.14 -1.22
C GLY A 313 0.97 -39.64 -0.42
N LYS A 314 1.85 -38.74 0.01
CA LYS A 314 2.95 -39.05 0.93
C LYS A 314 2.42 -38.99 2.37
N GLU A 315 2.90 -39.89 3.21
CA GLU A 315 2.59 -39.90 4.64
C GLU A 315 3.11 -38.62 5.32
N PRO A 316 2.47 -38.15 6.41
CA PRO A 316 2.99 -37.06 7.22
C PRO A 316 4.38 -37.42 7.75
N ASP A 317 5.30 -36.44 7.76
CA ASP A 317 6.61 -36.65 8.37
C ASP A 317 6.45 -36.78 9.89
N ALA A 318 6.69 -37.99 10.41
CA ALA A 318 6.54 -38.32 11.83
C ALA A 318 7.49 -37.53 12.76
N LEU A 319 8.50 -36.85 12.21
CA LEU A 319 9.50 -36.09 12.98
C LEU A 319 9.18 -34.59 13.10
N LEU A 320 8.20 -34.06 12.36
CA LEU A 320 7.74 -32.68 12.50
C LEU A 320 6.84 -32.56 13.75
N GLN A 321 7.46 -32.22 14.88
CA GLN A 321 6.78 -32.11 16.18
C GLN A 321 5.90 -30.85 16.33
N ARG A 322 5.94 -29.91 15.39
CA ARG A 322 5.19 -28.64 15.44
C ARG A 322 3.99 -28.65 14.49
N GLN A 323 2.91 -28.03 14.94
CA GLN A 323 1.73 -27.81 14.12
C GLN A 323 2.09 -26.90 12.93
N PRO A 324 1.78 -27.30 11.68
CA PRO A 324 1.96 -26.47 10.50
C PRO A 324 1.18 -25.16 10.63
N PHE A 325 1.65 -24.09 9.97
CA PHE A 325 1.01 -22.77 9.98
C PHE A 325 0.86 -22.19 11.39
N SER A 326 1.89 -22.35 12.21
CA SER A 326 1.92 -21.84 13.60
C SER A 326 2.39 -20.39 13.71
N ARG A 327 3.03 -19.84 12.67
CA ARG A 327 3.51 -18.45 12.66
C ARG A 327 2.50 -17.46 12.08
N PHE A 328 1.83 -17.84 10.98
CA PHE A 328 0.62 -17.17 10.53
C PHE A 328 -0.57 -17.62 11.37
N PRO A 329 -1.65 -16.83 11.44
CA PRO A 329 -2.86 -17.32 12.08
C PRO A 329 -3.35 -18.58 11.36
N THR A 330 -3.45 -19.68 12.09
CA THR A 330 -3.73 -21.01 11.53
C THR A 330 -5.02 -21.03 10.68
N TRP A 331 -6.01 -20.20 11.03
CA TRP A 331 -7.28 -20.05 10.30
C TRP A 331 -7.12 -19.59 8.84
N MET A 332 -6.02 -18.93 8.49
CA MET A 332 -5.76 -18.44 7.13
C MET A 332 -5.60 -19.61 6.15
N TRP A 333 -4.97 -20.71 6.58
CA TRP A 333 -4.76 -21.90 5.75
C TRP A 333 -5.60 -23.09 6.18
N ALA A 334 -5.89 -23.22 7.48
CA ALA A 334 -6.78 -24.24 8.02
C ALA A 334 -8.23 -23.72 8.05
N ASN A 335 -8.84 -23.65 6.87
CA ASN A 335 -10.26 -23.33 6.68
C ASN A 335 -10.93 -24.31 5.70
N HIS A 336 -12.26 -24.24 5.62
CA HIS A 336 -13.05 -25.16 4.78
C HIS A 336 -12.73 -25.03 3.28
N SER A 337 -12.52 -23.82 2.77
CA SER A 337 -12.22 -23.58 1.35
C SER A 337 -10.89 -24.23 0.93
N VAL A 338 -9.83 -24.02 1.71
CA VAL A 338 -8.51 -24.62 1.45
C VAL A 338 -8.58 -26.14 1.62
N LEU A 339 -9.25 -26.67 2.66
CA LEU A 339 -9.43 -28.12 2.84
C LEU A 339 -10.13 -28.78 1.65
N ASN A 340 -11.25 -28.20 1.19
CA ASN A 340 -11.99 -28.70 0.05
C ASN A 340 -11.15 -28.66 -1.23
N PHE A 341 -10.34 -27.60 -1.39
CA PHE A 341 -9.42 -27.47 -2.51
C PHE A 341 -8.30 -28.51 -2.48
N THR A 342 -7.66 -28.76 -1.32
CA THR A 342 -6.59 -29.75 -1.20
C THR A 342 -7.10 -31.17 -1.39
N HIS A 343 -8.30 -31.50 -0.92
CA HIS A 343 -8.97 -32.77 -1.21
C HIS A 343 -9.20 -32.97 -2.71
N TRP A 344 -9.72 -31.94 -3.39
CA TRP A 344 -9.88 -31.98 -4.85
C TRP A 344 -8.52 -32.14 -5.55
N LEU A 345 -7.49 -31.42 -5.10
CA LEU A 345 -6.16 -31.44 -5.70
C LEU A 345 -5.49 -32.81 -5.56
N LYS A 346 -5.64 -33.44 -4.40
CA LYS A 346 -5.21 -34.83 -4.17
C LYS A 346 -5.93 -35.77 -5.15
N ALA A 347 -7.26 -35.69 -5.23
CA ALA A 347 -8.04 -36.54 -6.14
C ALA A 347 -7.70 -36.31 -7.62
N HIS A 348 -7.29 -35.09 -8.00
CA HIS A 348 -6.77 -34.78 -9.31
C HIS A 348 -5.41 -35.44 -9.55
N ASN A 349 -4.45 -35.25 -8.63
CA ASN A 349 -3.11 -35.83 -8.70
C ASN A 349 -3.10 -37.37 -8.68
N ASP A 350 -4.03 -38.00 -7.97
CA ASP A 350 -4.17 -39.47 -7.91
C ASP A 350 -4.54 -40.07 -9.29
N LYS A 351 -5.09 -39.27 -10.21
CA LYS A 351 -5.38 -39.69 -11.61
C LYS A 351 -4.17 -39.56 -12.54
N ILE A 352 -3.11 -38.88 -12.11
CA ILE A 352 -1.92 -38.60 -12.93
C ILE A 352 -0.85 -39.66 -12.65
N GLY A 353 -0.48 -40.40 -13.68
CA GLY A 353 0.49 -41.50 -13.58
C GLY A 353 1.94 -41.04 -13.46
N SER A 354 2.30 -39.87 -13.99
CA SER A 354 3.66 -39.35 -13.91
C SER A 354 3.84 -38.34 -12.77
N SER A 355 4.84 -38.56 -11.92
CA SER A 355 5.16 -37.66 -10.80
C SER A 355 5.48 -36.23 -11.25
N HIS A 356 6.05 -36.05 -12.44
CA HIS A 356 6.41 -34.73 -12.96
C HIS A 356 5.20 -33.90 -13.45
N GLU A 357 4.07 -34.56 -13.73
CA GLU A 357 2.82 -33.92 -14.18
C GLU A 357 1.90 -33.58 -13.01
N LYS A 358 2.08 -34.23 -11.85
CA LYS A 358 1.31 -33.94 -10.64
C LYS A 358 1.50 -32.50 -10.22
N VAL A 359 0.41 -31.84 -9.85
CA VAL A 359 0.43 -30.45 -9.39
C VAL A 359 1.11 -30.37 -8.01
N GLY A 360 2.09 -29.47 -7.89
CA GLY A 360 2.78 -29.18 -6.64
C GLY A 360 2.23 -27.96 -5.91
N PHE A 361 2.34 -27.98 -4.59
CA PHE A 361 1.99 -26.87 -3.70
C PHE A 361 3.26 -26.39 -3.00
N TYR A 362 3.59 -25.10 -3.12
CA TYR A 362 4.87 -24.54 -2.67
C TYR A 362 4.63 -23.28 -1.84
N GLY A 363 5.42 -23.09 -0.79
CA GLY A 363 5.45 -21.84 -0.04
C GLY A 363 6.47 -20.90 -0.69
N LEU A 364 6.28 -19.60 -0.55
CA LEU A 364 7.22 -18.58 -1.04
C LEU A 364 7.85 -17.78 0.09
N ASP A 365 7.25 -17.79 1.28
CA ASP A 365 7.59 -16.88 2.38
C ASP A 365 8.72 -17.41 3.28
N LEU A 366 9.27 -16.53 4.13
CA LEU A 366 10.55 -16.72 4.81
C LEU A 366 10.51 -16.73 6.35
N TYR A 367 9.36 -16.91 6.99
CA TYR A 367 9.27 -16.76 8.45
C TYR A 367 9.69 -18.03 9.23
N SER A 368 9.53 -19.23 8.65
CA SER A 368 9.76 -20.52 9.34
C SER A 368 11.22 -20.98 9.43
N VAL A 369 12.11 -20.14 9.98
CA VAL A 369 13.56 -20.43 10.05
C VAL A 369 13.88 -21.74 10.78
N TYR A 370 13.25 -22.00 11.92
CA TYR A 370 13.53 -23.20 12.71
C TYR A 370 13.16 -24.49 11.97
N SER A 371 11.92 -24.58 11.49
CA SER A 371 11.44 -25.72 10.71
C SER A 371 12.29 -25.95 9.46
N SER A 372 12.73 -24.87 8.81
CA SER A 372 13.64 -24.96 7.68
C SER A 372 15.03 -25.50 8.04
N MET A 373 15.60 -25.12 9.19
CA MET A 373 16.86 -25.71 9.67
C MET A 373 16.72 -27.22 9.90
N GLU A 374 15.63 -27.68 10.53
CA GLU A 374 15.38 -29.09 10.78
C GLU A 374 15.29 -29.90 9.47
N VAL A 375 14.56 -29.40 8.46
CA VAL A 375 14.47 -30.07 7.15
C VAL A 375 15.85 -30.21 6.49
N VAL A 376 16.71 -29.19 6.58
CA VAL A 376 18.08 -29.26 6.07
C VAL A 376 18.90 -30.31 6.81
N LEU A 377 18.80 -30.34 8.15
CA LEU A 377 19.53 -31.29 8.98
C LEU A 377 19.08 -32.73 8.70
N GLN A 378 17.77 -33.00 8.61
CA GLN A 378 17.23 -34.32 8.30
C GLN A 378 17.69 -34.84 6.93
N PHE A 379 17.66 -33.98 5.91
CA PHE A 379 18.19 -34.34 4.59
C PHE A 379 19.67 -34.74 4.69
N LEU A 380 20.49 -33.90 5.31
CA LEU A 380 21.92 -34.16 5.49
C LEU A 380 22.18 -35.40 6.34
N GLU A 381 21.40 -35.68 7.38
CA GLU A 381 21.54 -36.90 8.18
C GLU A 381 21.36 -38.17 7.35
N LYS A 382 20.49 -38.12 6.33
CA LYS A 382 20.27 -39.24 5.41
C LYS A 382 21.37 -39.39 4.37
N VAL A 383 21.86 -38.29 3.79
CA VAL A 383 22.77 -38.34 2.61
C VAL A 383 24.24 -38.01 2.91
N ASP A 384 24.52 -37.20 3.92
CA ASP A 384 25.87 -36.81 4.36
C ASP A 384 25.92 -36.50 5.88
N PRO A 385 25.92 -37.54 6.74
CA PRO A 385 25.88 -37.38 8.19
C PRO A 385 27.01 -36.51 8.77
N LYS A 386 28.17 -36.47 8.10
CA LYS A 386 29.31 -35.64 8.52
C LYS A 386 29.01 -34.15 8.33
N THR A 387 28.43 -33.80 7.18
CA THR A 387 27.99 -32.42 6.93
C THR A 387 26.81 -32.04 7.84
N ALA A 388 25.93 -33.00 8.18
CA ALA A 388 24.86 -32.77 9.15
C ALA A 388 25.39 -32.34 10.53
N GLU A 389 26.45 -32.99 11.03
CA GLU A 389 27.09 -32.62 12.30
C GLU A 389 27.63 -31.18 12.28
N VAL A 390 28.31 -30.80 11.20
CA VAL A 390 28.82 -29.44 11.02
C VAL A 390 27.69 -28.42 10.91
N ALA A 391 26.62 -28.74 10.16
CA ALA A 391 25.46 -27.87 10.00
C ALA A 391 24.76 -27.63 11.34
N ARG A 392 24.61 -28.66 12.19
CA ARG A 392 23.98 -28.54 13.51
C ARG A 392 24.75 -27.59 14.44
N ILE A 393 26.08 -27.69 14.44
CA ILE A 393 26.93 -26.77 15.22
C ILE A 393 26.78 -25.33 14.73
N ARG A 394 26.71 -25.14 13.41
CA ARG A 394 26.64 -23.80 12.78
C ARG A 394 25.29 -23.12 12.93
N TYR A 395 24.20 -23.88 12.80
CA TYR A 395 22.85 -23.38 13.13
C TYR A 395 22.66 -23.13 14.62
N GLY A 396 23.52 -23.68 15.48
CA GLY A 396 23.46 -23.52 16.93
C GLY A 396 23.43 -22.06 17.42
N CYS A 397 23.89 -21.08 16.64
CA CYS A 397 23.82 -19.66 17.02
C CYS A 397 22.41 -19.05 16.84
N LEU A 398 21.58 -19.62 15.96
CA LEU A 398 20.18 -19.21 15.76
C LEU A 398 19.22 -19.94 16.70
N MET A 399 19.59 -21.13 17.19
CA MET A 399 18.77 -21.96 18.07
C MET A 399 18.19 -21.23 19.30
N PRO A 400 18.94 -20.35 20.02
CA PRO A 400 18.39 -19.60 21.16
C PRO A 400 17.24 -18.65 20.79
N TRP A 401 17.07 -18.35 19.51
CA TRP A 401 16.10 -17.39 18.98
C TRP A 401 15.04 -18.05 18.10
N ALA A 402 15.03 -19.39 18.03
CA ALA A 402 14.16 -20.16 17.14
C ALA A 402 12.66 -19.87 17.34
N ASP A 403 12.27 -19.43 18.55
CA ASP A 403 10.88 -19.13 18.90
C ASP A 403 10.49 -17.66 18.64
N ASP A 404 11.46 -16.74 18.60
CA ASP A 404 11.22 -15.33 18.26
C ASP A 404 12.49 -14.65 17.70
N LEU A 405 12.61 -14.65 16.37
CA LEU A 405 13.71 -13.99 15.65
C LEU A 405 13.63 -12.44 15.73
N SER A 406 12.53 -11.87 16.21
CA SER A 406 12.49 -10.43 16.52
C SER A 406 13.45 -10.11 17.67
N LEU A 407 13.64 -11.04 18.61
CA LEU A 407 14.62 -10.91 19.69
C LEU A 407 16.06 -11.06 19.17
N TYR A 408 16.30 -11.95 18.21
CA TYR A 408 17.59 -12.05 17.51
C TYR A 408 17.98 -10.69 16.91
N SER A 409 17.03 -10.06 16.23
CA SER A 409 17.21 -8.75 15.59
C SER A 409 17.65 -7.68 16.60
N ARG A 410 17.04 -7.65 17.79
CA ARG A 410 17.44 -6.75 18.90
C ARG A 410 18.84 -7.07 19.43
N ALA A 411 19.17 -8.35 19.58
CA ALA A 411 20.42 -8.82 20.15
C ALA A 411 21.64 -8.52 19.25
N VAL A 412 21.47 -8.56 17.92
CA VAL A 412 22.55 -8.24 16.97
C VAL A 412 22.91 -6.74 17.02
N ILE A 413 21.93 -5.85 17.24
CA ILE A 413 22.14 -4.39 17.29
C ILE A 413 22.98 -3.96 18.48
N THR A 414 22.83 -4.62 19.63
CA THR A 414 23.61 -4.28 20.83
C THR A 414 25.09 -4.65 20.72
N ARG A 415 25.53 -5.25 19.60
CA ARG A 415 26.89 -5.76 19.34
C ARG A 415 27.42 -6.72 20.41
N GLN A 416 26.54 -7.22 21.28
CA GLN A 416 26.88 -8.17 22.36
C GLN A 416 26.84 -9.63 21.88
N TYR A 417 26.33 -9.88 20.67
CA TYR A 417 26.16 -11.22 20.11
C TYR A 417 26.88 -11.38 18.77
N ARG A 418 27.37 -12.59 18.50
CA ARG A 418 28.03 -12.96 17.25
C ARG A 418 27.00 -13.03 16.12
N GLU A 419 27.30 -12.39 15.00
CA GLU A 419 26.50 -12.49 13.77
C GLU A 419 26.50 -13.94 13.24
N CYS A 420 25.32 -14.47 12.92
CA CYS A 420 25.14 -15.83 12.44
C CYS A 420 25.30 -15.94 10.92
N GLU A 421 25.14 -14.83 10.21
CA GLU A 421 25.24 -14.69 8.75
C GLU A 421 26.32 -15.57 8.13
N ARG A 422 27.57 -15.44 8.59
CA ARG A 422 28.70 -16.18 8.02
C ARG A 422 28.50 -17.69 8.11
N GLU A 423 28.08 -18.21 9.26
CA GLU A 423 27.95 -19.66 9.45
C GLU A 423 26.78 -20.22 8.64
N VAL A 424 25.65 -19.49 8.60
CA VAL A 424 24.46 -19.83 7.81
C VAL A 424 24.79 -19.86 6.31
N LEU A 425 25.49 -18.84 5.80
CA LEU A 425 25.89 -18.77 4.39
C LEU A 425 26.83 -19.92 4.01
N ILE A 426 27.75 -20.33 4.89
CA ILE A 426 28.64 -21.46 4.55
C ILE A 426 27.85 -22.77 4.48
N ILE A 427 26.79 -22.97 5.27
CA ILE A 427 25.93 -24.17 5.14
C ILE A 427 25.27 -24.20 3.75
N LEU A 428 24.67 -23.09 3.33
CA LEU A 428 24.08 -22.96 1.99
C LEU A 428 25.13 -23.21 0.89
N GLN A 429 26.31 -22.60 1.00
CA GLN A 429 27.41 -22.82 0.05
C GLN A 429 27.84 -24.29 -0.02
N ASN A 430 27.96 -24.96 1.13
CA ASN A 430 28.34 -26.38 1.19
C ASN A 430 27.31 -27.27 0.50
N LEU A 431 26.00 -27.02 0.69
CA LEU A 431 24.93 -27.72 -0.02
C LEU A 431 25.03 -27.51 -1.53
N LEU A 432 25.19 -26.25 -1.97
CA LEU A 432 25.26 -25.90 -3.39
C LEU A 432 26.51 -26.45 -4.09
N GLN A 433 27.64 -26.55 -3.38
CA GLN A 433 28.88 -27.17 -3.92
C GLN A 433 28.68 -28.65 -4.26
N LYS A 434 27.81 -29.35 -3.52
CA LYS A 434 27.51 -30.77 -3.73
C LYS A 434 26.21 -31.02 -4.49
N ARG A 435 25.61 -29.98 -5.10
CA ARG A 435 24.29 -30.07 -5.75
C ARG A 435 24.16 -31.19 -6.78
N ILE A 436 25.20 -31.48 -7.55
CA ILE A 436 25.17 -32.54 -8.58
C ILE A 436 25.09 -33.91 -7.88
N GLU A 437 25.92 -34.12 -6.86
CA GLU A 437 25.96 -35.37 -6.10
C GLU A 437 24.62 -35.63 -5.39
N TYR A 438 24.13 -34.64 -4.66
CA TYR A 438 22.88 -34.75 -3.90
C TYR A 438 21.65 -34.87 -4.81
N SER A 439 21.61 -34.14 -5.92
CA SER A 439 20.50 -34.23 -6.87
C SER A 439 20.41 -35.61 -7.55
N LEU A 440 21.55 -36.25 -7.83
CA LEU A 440 21.59 -37.61 -8.38
C LEU A 440 21.12 -38.67 -7.39
N GLN A 441 21.31 -38.45 -6.08
CA GLN A 441 20.88 -39.38 -5.05
C GLN A 441 19.39 -39.24 -4.72
N ASP A 442 18.91 -38.01 -4.51
CA ASP A 442 17.53 -37.74 -4.08
C ASP A 442 17.10 -36.33 -4.50
N GLY A 443 16.84 -36.13 -5.80
CA GLY A 443 16.63 -34.82 -6.40
C GLY A 443 15.48 -33.98 -5.83
N GLU A 444 14.36 -34.61 -5.46
CA GLU A 444 13.21 -33.90 -4.89
C GLU A 444 13.49 -33.46 -3.43
N ASN A 445 14.06 -34.35 -2.61
CA ASN A 445 14.39 -34.00 -1.23
C ASN A 445 15.59 -33.04 -1.16
N PHE A 446 16.54 -33.14 -2.09
CA PHE A 446 17.62 -32.16 -2.21
C PHE A 446 17.07 -30.79 -2.57
N PHE A 447 16.16 -30.69 -3.55
CA PHE A 447 15.51 -29.43 -3.89
C PHE A 447 14.79 -28.84 -2.67
N ASN A 448 14.01 -29.65 -1.95
CA ASN A 448 13.37 -29.23 -0.69
C ASN A 448 14.39 -28.71 0.34
N ALA A 449 15.50 -29.40 0.56
CA ALA A 449 16.55 -28.98 1.48
C ALA A 449 17.27 -27.69 1.01
N GLU A 450 17.50 -27.52 -0.30
CA GLU A 450 18.09 -26.31 -0.86
C GLU A 450 17.22 -25.09 -0.60
N GLN A 451 15.91 -25.20 -0.85
CA GLN A 451 14.96 -24.10 -0.63
C GLN A 451 14.88 -23.72 0.85
N ASN A 452 14.86 -24.69 1.75
CA ASN A 452 14.91 -24.43 3.19
C ASN A 452 16.25 -23.79 3.62
N ALA A 453 17.39 -24.19 3.06
CA ALA A 453 18.68 -23.56 3.34
C ALA A 453 18.74 -22.09 2.85
N LYS A 454 18.17 -21.81 1.67
CA LYS A 454 18.01 -20.45 1.14
C LYS A 454 17.09 -19.62 2.02
N LEU A 455 15.97 -20.19 2.49
CA LEU A 455 15.06 -19.55 3.44
C LEU A 455 15.80 -19.12 4.70
N VAL A 456 16.57 -20.01 5.33
CA VAL A 456 17.31 -19.68 6.57
C VAL A 456 18.30 -18.54 6.35
N ALA A 457 19.01 -18.54 5.22
CA ALA A 457 19.95 -17.46 4.88
C ALA A 457 19.25 -16.12 4.65
N ASN A 458 18.15 -16.12 3.89
CA ASN A 458 17.39 -14.90 3.58
C ASN A 458 16.64 -14.38 4.81
N ALA A 459 16.13 -15.25 5.66
CA ALA A 459 15.45 -14.87 6.89
C ALA A 459 16.41 -14.24 7.91
N GLU A 460 17.61 -14.80 8.10
CA GLU A 460 18.63 -14.18 8.96
C GLU A 460 18.90 -12.73 8.53
N ARG A 461 19.09 -12.52 7.23
CA ARG A 461 19.32 -11.19 6.65
C ARG A 461 18.11 -10.27 6.84
N TYR A 462 16.90 -10.76 6.55
CA TYR A 462 15.65 -10.04 6.72
C TYR A 462 15.50 -9.52 8.15
N TYR A 463 15.60 -10.39 9.15
CA TYR A 463 15.43 -10.03 10.56
C TYR A 463 16.50 -9.03 11.03
N ARG A 464 17.76 -9.19 10.59
CA ARG A 464 18.83 -8.23 10.88
C ARG A 464 18.55 -6.84 10.31
N THR A 465 17.93 -6.73 9.14
CA THR A 465 17.63 -5.44 8.50
C THR A 465 16.35 -4.76 8.98
N MET A 466 15.42 -5.51 9.57
CA MET A 466 14.10 -5.04 10.04
C MET A 466 14.19 -3.82 10.97
N TYR A 467 15.29 -3.68 11.72
CA TYR A 467 15.51 -2.55 12.64
C TYR A 467 16.14 -1.30 12.02
N TYR A 468 16.77 -1.41 10.84
CA TYR A 468 17.50 -0.31 10.21
C TYR A 468 16.67 0.46 9.17
N ALA A 469 15.75 -0.21 8.47
CA ALA A 469 14.82 0.43 7.52
C ALA A 469 13.65 -0.49 7.14
N LYS A 470 12.40 0.01 7.27
CA LYS A 470 11.16 -0.74 6.96
C LYS A 470 11.04 -1.16 5.49
N SER A 471 11.40 -0.27 4.55
CA SER A 471 11.35 -0.55 3.10
C SER A 471 12.38 -1.61 2.69
N ASN A 472 13.55 -1.67 3.34
CA ASN A 472 14.55 -2.69 3.06
C ASN A 472 14.09 -4.09 3.45
N SER A 473 13.33 -4.26 4.55
CA SER A 473 12.80 -5.57 4.93
C SER A 473 11.68 -6.03 4.00
N TRP A 474 10.80 -5.13 3.57
CA TRP A 474 9.73 -5.46 2.61
C TRP A 474 10.32 -5.96 1.29
N ASN A 475 11.24 -5.18 0.70
CA ASN A 475 11.88 -5.53 -0.57
C ASN A 475 12.61 -6.87 -0.50
N GLN A 476 13.25 -7.19 0.63
CA GLN A 476 13.91 -8.48 0.82
C GLN A 476 12.92 -9.65 0.86
N ARG A 477 11.74 -9.46 1.46
CA ARG A 477 10.71 -10.50 1.51
C ARG A 477 10.16 -10.81 0.12
N ASP A 478 9.74 -9.81 -0.62
CA ASP A 478 9.21 -10.02 -1.97
C ASP A 478 10.28 -10.49 -2.97
N GLN A 479 11.53 -10.02 -2.82
CA GLN A 479 12.66 -10.52 -3.59
C GLN A 479 12.90 -12.01 -3.30
N HIS A 480 12.81 -12.44 -2.04
CA HIS A 480 12.89 -13.85 -1.66
C HIS A 480 11.78 -14.66 -2.32
N MET A 481 10.52 -14.25 -2.18
CA MET A 481 9.39 -14.95 -2.81
C MET A 481 9.59 -15.11 -4.32
N PHE A 482 10.13 -14.09 -4.98
CA PHE A 482 10.44 -14.12 -6.40
C PHE A 482 11.58 -15.09 -6.76
N GLU A 483 12.64 -15.16 -5.94
CA GLU A 483 13.75 -16.11 -6.12
C GLU A 483 13.27 -17.56 -5.97
N ILE A 484 12.49 -17.85 -4.93
CA ILE A 484 11.92 -19.19 -4.70
C ILE A 484 11.01 -19.60 -5.86
N LEU A 485 10.17 -18.71 -6.37
CA LEU A 485 9.34 -18.99 -7.54
C LEU A 485 10.19 -19.37 -8.77
N GLN A 486 11.31 -18.66 -9.00
CA GLN A 486 12.20 -18.97 -10.11
C GLN A 486 12.83 -20.35 -9.98
N ASP A 487 13.25 -20.71 -8.78
CA ASP A 487 13.78 -22.03 -8.47
C ASP A 487 12.74 -23.13 -8.70
N VAL A 488 11.49 -22.92 -8.28
CA VAL A 488 10.38 -23.86 -8.53
C VAL A 488 10.11 -24.00 -10.03
N LEU A 489 10.01 -22.89 -10.76
CA LEU A 489 9.83 -22.91 -12.22
C LEU A 489 10.98 -23.62 -12.94
N GLN A 490 12.21 -23.46 -12.46
CA GLN A 490 13.38 -24.14 -13.01
C GLN A 490 13.34 -25.64 -12.70
N PHE A 491 13.05 -26.01 -11.45
CA PHE A 491 12.97 -27.40 -11.00
C PHE A 491 11.88 -28.19 -11.72
N ARG A 492 10.72 -27.57 -11.94
CA ARG A 492 9.58 -28.17 -12.65
C ARG A 492 9.73 -28.14 -14.17
N GLY A 493 10.72 -27.42 -14.68
CA GLY A 493 11.07 -27.36 -16.09
C GLY A 493 10.57 -26.08 -16.81
N PRO A 494 11.18 -25.75 -17.96
CA PRO A 494 10.98 -24.45 -18.64
C PRO A 494 9.56 -24.20 -19.13
N GLU A 495 8.78 -25.26 -19.39
CA GLU A 495 7.39 -25.18 -19.83
C GLU A 495 6.38 -25.19 -18.68
N SER A 496 6.84 -25.29 -17.43
CA SER A 496 5.97 -25.27 -16.26
C SER A 496 5.25 -23.93 -16.12
N LYS A 497 4.00 -23.99 -15.68
CA LYS A 497 3.15 -22.83 -15.42
C LYS A 497 2.73 -22.78 -13.95
N ALA A 498 2.68 -21.58 -13.39
CA ALA A 498 2.47 -21.35 -11.97
C ALA A 498 1.31 -20.43 -11.67
N VAL A 499 0.46 -20.85 -10.74
CA VAL A 499 -0.53 -20.00 -10.08
C VAL A 499 0.06 -19.51 -8.76
N ILE A 500 -0.03 -18.22 -8.47
CA ILE A 500 0.44 -17.62 -7.22
C ILE A 500 -0.78 -17.17 -6.41
N TRP A 501 -0.87 -17.56 -5.15
CA TRP A 501 -1.87 -17.08 -4.19
C TRP A 501 -1.18 -16.21 -3.15
N ALA A 502 -1.45 -14.91 -3.16
CA ALA A 502 -0.90 -13.96 -2.20
C ALA A 502 -1.79 -12.72 -2.13
N HIS A 503 -1.58 -11.85 -1.13
CA HIS A 503 -2.36 -10.63 -0.99
C HIS A 503 -2.22 -9.68 -2.19
N ASN A 504 -3.23 -8.84 -2.47
CA ASN A 504 -3.19 -7.81 -3.53
C ASN A 504 -1.93 -6.93 -3.46
N SER A 505 -1.47 -6.62 -2.24
CA SER A 505 -0.25 -5.83 -1.99
C SER A 505 1.04 -6.51 -2.45
N HIS A 506 1.05 -7.83 -2.58
CA HIS A 506 2.19 -8.59 -3.08
C HIS A 506 2.11 -8.82 -4.59
N ILE A 507 0.93 -9.11 -5.13
CA ILE A 507 0.77 -9.55 -6.52
C ILE A 507 0.39 -8.45 -7.50
N GLY A 508 -0.18 -7.33 -7.03
CA GLY A 508 -0.37 -6.14 -7.86
C GLY A 508 0.98 -5.56 -8.28
N ASP A 509 1.05 -4.80 -9.37
CA ASP A 509 2.29 -4.11 -9.73
C ASP A 509 2.56 -2.93 -8.77
N ALA A 510 3.53 -3.08 -7.85
CA ALA A 510 3.87 -2.03 -6.88
C ALA A 510 4.32 -0.69 -7.51
N SER A 511 4.77 -0.69 -8.78
CA SER A 511 5.09 0.56 -9.47
C SER A 511 3.86 1.45 -9.73
N ALA A 512 2.67 0.86 -9.66
CA ALA A 512 1.38 1.52 -9.84
C ALA A 512 0.69 1.88 -8.51
N THR A 513 1.39 1.78 -7.38
CA THR A 513 0.85 2.05 -6.05
C THR A 513 1.75 2.99 -5.26
N GLN A 514 1.26 3.48 -4.11
CA GLN A 514 2.01 4.29 -3.16
C GLN A 514 3.32 3.64 -2.69
N MET A 515 3.45 2.30 -2.80
CA MET A 515 4.69 1.57 -2.51
C MET A 515 5.87 2.08 -3.34
N SER A 516 5.64 2.44 -4.60
CA SER A 516 6.68 2.99 -5.48
C SER A 516 7.31 4.27 -4.92
N ALA A 517 6.49 5.17 -4.34
CA ALA A 517 6.97 6.40 -3.73
C ALA A 517 7.86 6.15 -2.50
N SER A 518 7.66 5.02 -1.81
CA SER A 518 8.45 4.58 -0.66
C SER A 518 9.70 3.77 -1.06
N GLY A 519 9.93 3.55 -2.37
CA GLY A 519 10.98 2.68 -2.88
C GLY A 519 10.72 1.19 -2.60
N GLU A 520 9.48 0.82 -2.32
CA GLU A 520 9.05 -0.54 -2.07
C GLU A 520 8.73 -1.26 -3.40
N ILE A 521 9.12 -2.52 -3.49
CA ILE A 521 8.83 -3.41 -4.62
C ILE A 521 8.01 -4.60 -4.12
N ASN A 522 7.34 -5.28 -5.03
CA ASN A 522 6.67 -6.54 -4.71
C ASN A 522 6.87 -7.61 -5.79
N ILE A 523 6.47 -8.85 -5.48
CA ILE A 523 6.62 -9.99 -6.39
C ILE A 523 5.84 -9.79 -7.69
N GLY A 524 4.67 -9.14 -7.64
CA GLY A 524 3.86 -8.78 -8.81
C GLY A 524 4.61 -7.94 -9.83
N GLN A 525 5.27 -6.87 -9.36
CA GLN A 525 6.13 -6.02 -10.17
C GLN A 525 7.33 -6.80 -10.72
N LEU A 526 8.04 -7.57 -9.87
CA LEU A 526 9.22 -8.34 -10.29
C LEU A 526 8.90 -9.38 -11.37
N ILE A 527 7.76 -10.06 -11.23
CA ILE A 527 7.28 -11.02 -12.22
C ILE A 527 6.95 -10.32 -13.54
N ARG A 528 6.23 -9.20 -13.53
CA ARG A 528 5.95 -8.44 -14.76
C ARG A 528 7.23 -7.96 -15.44
N GLN A 529 8.20 -7.44 -14.69
CA GLN A 529 9.47 -6.98 -15.23
C GLN A 529 10.26 -8.12 -15.91
N LYS A 530 10.23 -9.34 -15.36
CA LYS A 530 10.97 -10.49 -15.91
C LYS A 530 10.23 -11.25 -17.01
N TYR A 531 8.92 -11.41 -16.88
CA TYR A 531 8.12 -12.29 -17.73
C TYR A 531 7.19 -11.54 -18.71
N GLY A 532 7.03 -10.23 -18.54
CA GLY A 532 6.20 -9.39 -19.41
C GLY A 532 4.78 -9.91 -19.55
N ASP A 533 4.29 -10.02 -20.79
CA ASP A 533 2.94 -10.50 -21.11
C ASP A 533 2.66 -11.96 -20.69
N LYS A 534 3.69 -12.73 -20.32
CA LYS A 534 3.51 -14.09 -19.77
C LYS A 534 3.05 -14.09 -18.31
N ALA A 535 2.98 -12.93 -17.67
CA ALA A 535 2.38 -12.73 -16.35
C ALA A 535 0.96 -12.15 -16.49
N TYR A 536 0.04 -12.62 -15.65
CA TYR A 536 -1.33 -12.12 -15.58
C TYR A 536 -1.75 -11.95 -14.12
N ASN A 537 -1.93 -10.70 -13.68
CA ASN A 537 -2.22 -10.35 -12.30
C ASN A 537 -3.74 -10.12 -12.13
N ILE A 538 -4.37 -10.84 -11.21
CA ILE A 538 -5.81 -10.75 -10.93
C ILE A 538 -6.00 -10.23 -9.52
N GLY A 539 -6.53 -9.01 -9.38
CA GLY A 539 -6.88 -8.42 -8.09
C GLY A 539 -8.31 -8.79 -7.66
N PHE A 540 -8.58 -8.71 -6.36
CA PHE A 540 -9.91 -8.92 -5.80
C PHE A 540 -10.30 -7.74 -4.90
N GLY A 541 -11.59 -7.46 -4.74
CA GLY A 541 -12.08 -6.37 -3.89
C GLY A 541 -13.48 -6.62 -3.32
N THR A 542 -13.83 -5.86 -2.28
CA THR A 542 -15.16 -5.86 -1.66
C THR A 542 -15.51 -4.53 -0.98
N ASP A 543 -16.79 -4.20 -0.89
CA ASP A 543 -17.29 -2.99 -0.24
C ASP A 543 -17.54 -3.20 1.25
N HIS A 544 -18.28 -4.25 1.62
CA HIS A 544 -18.70 -4.49 3.00
C HIS A 544 -18.87 -5.98 3.31
N GLY A 545 -19.34 -6.27 4.53
CA GLY A 545 -19.63 -7.61 5.00
C GLY A 545 -18.85 -7.95 6.27
N THR A 546 -18.27 -9.14 6.32
CA THR A 546 -17.47 -9.62 7.46
C THR A 546 -16.15 -10.22 7.02
N VAL A 547 -15.15 -10.17 7.90
CA VAL A 547 -13.80 -10.69 7.67
C VAL A 547 -13.28 -11.38 8.94
N SER A 548 -12.62 -12.51 8.77
CA SER A 548 -11.83 -13.15 9.83
C SER A 548 -10.49 -12.42 9.99
N ALA A 549 -10.27 -11.78 11.14
CA ALA A 549 -9.03 -11.04 11.41
C ALA A 549 -8.79 -10.90 12.92
N ALA A 550 -7.57 -10.52 13.31
CA ALA A 550 -7.25 -10.17 14.69
C ALA A 550 -7.19 -8.64 14.87
N SER A 551 -7.34 -8.17 16.11
CA SER A 551 -7.11 -6.74 16.45
C SER A 551 -5.63 -6.38 16.60
N GLU A 552 -4.79 -7.37 16.89
CA GLU A 552 -3.34 -7.23 17.06
C GLU A 552 -2.59 -8.50 16.64
N TRP A 553 -1.29 -8.36 16.37
CA TRP A 553 -0.47 -9.49 15.93
C TRP A 553 -0.41 -10.57 16.99
N GLY A 554 -0.73 -11.81 16.63
CA GLY A 554 -0.81 -12.94 17.56
C GLY A 554 -2.05 -12.92 18.47
N GLY A 555 -2.98 -11.98 18.28
CA GLY A 555 -4.28 -11.97 18.94
C GLY A 555 -5.20 -13.09 18.46
N PRO A 556 -6.31 -13.36 19.17
CA PRO A 556 -7.27 -14.37 18.77
C PRO A 556 -7.97 -14.01 17.45
N LEU A 557 -8.49 -15.03 16.77
CA LEU A 557 -9.39 -14.83 15.63
C LEU A 557 -10.68 -14.13 16.08
N GLU A 558 -11.06 -13.08 15.36
CA GLU A 558 -12.34 -12.38 15.52
C GLU A 558 -13.05 -12.32 14.16
N ILE A 559 -14.39 -12.45 14.19
CA ILE A 559 -15.22 -12.09 13.03
C ILE A 559 -15.51 -10.60 13.15
N LYS A 560 -14.94 -9.80 12.24
CA LYS A 560 -15.04 -8.34 12.26
C LYS A 560 -15.90 -7.86 11.11
N LYS A 561 -16.68 -6.81 11.34
CA LYS A 561 -17.47 -6.18 10.28
C LYS A 561 -16.56 -5.30 9.43
N VAL A 562 -16.56 -5.52 8.12
CA VAL A 562 -15.88 -4.64 7.16
C VAL A 562 -16.70 -3.36 7.02
N GLN A 563 -16.06 -2.20 7.19
CA GLN A 563 -16.72 -0.91 7.02
C GLN A 563 -17.10 -0.72 5.54
N PRO A 564 -18.19 0.01 5.22
CA PRO A 564 -18.45 0.41 3.85
C PRO A 564 -17.24 1.13 3.23
N SER A 565 -17.04 0.99 1.93
CA SER A 565 -15.89 1.58 1.25
C SER A 565 -15.80 3.10 1.39
N HIS A 566 -14.57 3.60 1.39
CA HIS A 566 -14.28 5.01 1.43
C HIS A 566 -14.74 5.71 0.13
N ILE A 567 -15.32 6.91 0.24
CA ILE A 567 -15.94 7.62 -0.89
C ILE A 567 -14.98 7.85 -2.08
N ASP A 568 -13.68 8.00 -1.81
CA ASP A 568 -12.63 8.23 -2.80
C ASP A 568 -11.93 6.94 -3.31
N SER A 569 -12.48 5.76 -3.01
CA SER A 569 -11.85 4.48 -3.34
C SER A 569 -12.40 3.82 -4.60
N TYR A 570 -11.66 2.86 -5.17
CA TYR A 570 -12.19 2.03 -6.27
C TYR A 570 -13.37 1.18 -5.81
N GLU A 571 -13.32 0.67 -4.58
CA GLU A 571 -14.39 -0.11 -3.97
C GLU A 571 -15.70 0.67 -3.94
N ARG A 572 -15.68 1.98 -3.66
CA ARG A 572 -16.90 2.82 -3.74
C ARG A 572 -17.47 2.87 -5.15
N VAL A 573 -16.61 3.07 -6.14
CA VAL A 573 -17.04 3.12 -7.55
C VAL A 573 -17.63 1.76 -7.98
N PHE A 574 -17.07 0.66 -7.49
CA PHE A 574 -17.54 -0.69 -7.79
C PHE A 574 -18.85 -1.03 -7.07
N HIS A 575 -19.02 -0.58 -5.83
CA HIS A 575 -20.27 -0.70 -5.08
C HIS A 575 -21.44 0.03 -5.75
N GLU A 576 -21.18 1.12 -6.46
CA GLU A 576 -22.21 1.87 -7.21
C GLU A 576 -22.62 1.19 -8.52
N VAL A 577 -21.94 0.12 -8.94
CA VAL A 577 -22.32 -0.69 -10.09
C VAL A 577 -23.58 -1.49 -9.73
N LYS A 578 -24.59 -1.50 -10.61
CA LYS A 578 -25.86 -2.22 -10.38
C LYS A 578 -25.73 -3.74 -10.54
N SER A 579 -24.79 -4.35 -9.81
CA SER A 579 -24.51 -5.78 -9.79
C SER A 579 -23.76 -6.16 -8.53
N ASP A 580 -24.11 -7.31 -7.97
CA ASP A 580 -23.47 -7.82 -6.75
C ASP A 580 -22.03 -8.28 -7.01
N ASN A 581 -21.79 -9.06 -8.08
CA ASN A 581 -20.44 -9.56 -8.39
C ASN A 581 -20.12 -9.46 -9.87
N PHE A 582 -18.84 -9.20 -10.20
CA PHE A 582 -18.40 -9.16 -11.59
C PHE A 582 -16.90 -9.39 -11.78
N LEU A 583 -16.51 -9.80 -13.00
CA LEU A 583 -15.13 -9.80 -13.48
C LEU A 583 -14.92 -8.61 -14.41
N LEU A 584 -13.89 -7.83 -14.16
CA LEU A 584 -13.55 -6.62 -14.92
C LEU A 584 -12.20 -6.80 -15.63
N PRO A 585 -12.20 -6.96 -16.97
CA PRO A 585 -10.98 -6.99 -17.75
C PRO A 585 -10.32 -5.61 -17.75
N LEU A 586 -9.10 -5.53 -17.21
CA LEU A 586 -8.34 -4.28 -17.15
C LEU A 586 -7.34 -4.19 -18.28
N ARG A 587 -6.52 -5.23 -18.53
CA ARG A 587 -5.48 -5.24 -19.57
C ARG A 587 -6.07 -5.09 -20.98
N LYS A 588 -7.15 -5.82 -21.25
CA LYS A 588 -7.89 -5.80 -22.52
C LYS A 588 -9.36 -5.46 -22.22
N PRO A 589 -9.68 -4.18 -21.99
CA PRO A 589 -11.02 -3.78 -21.58
C PRO A 589 -12.02 -3.96 -22.73
N PHE A 590 -13.28 -4.23 -22.43
CA PHE A 590 -14.34 -4.20 -23.46
C PHE A 590 -14.54 -2.78 -24.02
N LEU A 591 -14.37 -1.77 -23.16
CA LEU A 591 -14.43 -0.36 -23.52
C LEU A 591 -13.15 0.35 -23.05
N GLU A 592 -12.36 0.87 -23.98
CA GLU A 592 -11.15 1.66 -23.67
C GLU A 592 -11.44 2.89 -22.80
N LEU A 593 -12.63 3.47 -22.92
CA LEU A 593 -13.06 4.58 -22.08
C LEU A 593 -13.13 4.21 -20.59
N THR A 594 -13.57 2.98 -20.28
CA THR A 594 -13.63 2.47 -18.90
C THR A 594 -12.22 2.38 -18.31
N ARG A 595 -11.29 1.76 -19.04
CA ARG A 595 -9.88 1.69 -18.62
C ARG A 595 -9.30 3.09 -18.42
N LYS A 596 -9.53 4.01 -19.36
CA LYS A 596 -9.04 5.40 -19.26
C LYS A 596 -9.52 6.10 -17.98
N LYS A 597 -10.80 5.95 -17.61
CA LYS A 597 -11.34 6.54 -16.37
C LYS A 597 -10.83 5.85 -15.09
N LEU A 598 -10.57 4.54 -15.17
CA LEU A 598 -10.00 3.77 -14.07
C LEU A 598 -8.49 4.00 -13.86
N LEU A 599 -7.76 4.57 -14.84
CA LEU A 599 -6.33 4.88 -14.68
C LEU A 599 -6.07 5.96 -13.62
N GLN A 600 -7.05 6.83 -13.35
CA GLN A 600 -6.95 7.84 -12.31
C GLN A 600 -6.70 7.19 -10.94
N GLU A 601 -5.66 7.64 -10.26
CA GLU A 601 -5.30 7.16 -8.93
C GLU A 601 -6.45 7.38 -7.92
N ARG A 602 -6.76 6.32 -7.17
CA ARG A 602 -7.78 6.30 -6.10
C ARG A 602 -7.28 5.45 -4.94
N LEU A 603 -7.99 5.52 -3.83
CA LEU A 603 -7.73 4.62 -2.70
C LEU A 603 -8.10 3.18 -3.09
N GLU A 604 -7.30 2.22 -2.64
CA GLU A 604 -7.56 0.78 -2.72
C GLU A 604 -7.42 0.18 -1.31
N ARG A 605 -8.35 -0.70 -0.94
CA ARG A 605 -8.39 -1.37 0.36
C ARG A 605 -7.48 -2.59 0.39
N ALA A 606 -6.77 -2.75 1.51
CA ALA A 606 -5.95 -3.91 1.83
C ALA A 606 -6.09 -4.29 3.30
N ILE A 607 -6.70 -5.45 3.57
CA ILE A 607 -6.93 -5.99 4.91
C ILE A 607 -6.05 -7.21 5.15
N GLY A 608 -4.96 -7.04 5.89
CA GLY A 608 -4.12 -8.16 6.29
C GLY A 608 -4.76 -9.05 7.38
N VAL A 609 -3.93 -9.84 8.06
CA VAL A 609 -4.35 -10.67 9.21
C VAL A 609 -4.81 -9.83 10.41
N ILE A 610 -4.48 -8.54 10.41
CA ILE A 610 -4.93 -7.55 11.39
C ILE A 610 -5.90 -6.59 10.70
N TYR A 611 -7.07 -6.40 11.28
CA TYR A 611 -8.03 -5.40 10.82
C TYR A 611 -8.43 -4.45 11.95
N ARG A 612 -8.40 -3.14 11.67
CA ARG A 612 -8.69 -2.07 12.64
C ARG A 612 -9.71 -1.11 12.03
N PRO A 613 -11.02 -1.42 12.15
CA PRO A 613 -12.08 -0.60 11.55
C PRO A 613 -12.00 0.88 11.94
N GLU A 614 -11.54 1.17 13.15
CA GLU A 614 -11.47 2.52 13.72
C GLU A 614 -10.41 3.40 13.03
N THR A 615 -9.41 2.78 12.41
CA THR A 615 -8.29 3.45 11.72
C THR A 615 -8.15 2.99 10.27
N GLU A 616 -9.23 2.45 9.67
CA GLU A 616 -9.17 1.74 8.37
C GLU A 616 -8.52 2.61 7.28
N LEU A 617 -8.94 3.86 7.12
CA LEU A 617 -8.37 4.79 6.12
C LEU A 617 -6.85 4.95 6.25
N GLN A 618 -6.32 4.95 7.48
CA GLN A 618 -4.90 5.16 7.75
C GLN A 618 -4.08 3.86 7.64
N SER A 619 -4.70 2.71 7.94
CA SER A 619 -3.98 1.44 8.14
C SER A 619 -4.27 0.37 7.09
N HIS A 620 -5.33 0.52 6.30
CA HIS A 620 -5.84 -0.47 5.36
C HIS A 620 -6.22 0.13 4.00
N TYR A 621 -5.83 1.37 3.72
CA TYR A 621 -5.97 1.98 2.40
C TYR A 621 -4.63 2.55 1.93
N PHE A 622 -4.41 2.49 0.62
CA PHE A 622 -3.29 3.12 -0.06
C PHE A 622 -3.73 3.61 -1.44
N TYR A 623 -2.98 4.55 -2.01
CA TYR A 623 -3.27 5.03 -3.36
C TYR A 623 -2.74 4.06 -4.44
N ALA A 624 -3.55 3.81 -5.46
CA ALA A 624 -3.21 2.93 -6.58
C ALA A 624 -3.84 3.36 -7.91
N SER A 625 -3.20 2.96 -9.01
CA SER A 625 -3.75 3.00 -10.37
C SER A 625 -4.15 1.57 -10.78
N LEU A 626 -5.43 1.22 -10.60
CA LEU A 626 -5.91 -0.16 -10.68
C LEU A 626 -5.59 -0.85 -12.03
N PRO A 627 -5.80 -0.23 -13.21
CA PRO A 627 -5.50 -0.86 -14.49
C PRO A 627 -4.01 -0.97 -14.80
N ASN A 628 -3.15 -0.28 -14.05
CA ASN A 628 -1.70 -0.43 -14.11
C ASN A 628 -1.21 -1.48 -13.11
N GLN A 629 -1.94 -1.70 -12.02
CA GLN A 629 -1.61 -2.70 -11.01
C GLN A 629 -2.03 -4.12 -11.39
N PHE A 630 -3.21 -4.28 -12.00
CA PHE A 630 -3.80 -5.57 -12.34
C PHE A 630 -4.20 -5.67 -13.82
N ASP A 631 -4.33 -6.90 -14.30
CA ASP A 631 -4.79 -7.25 -15.65
C ASP A 631 -6.28 -7.61 -15.67
N GLU A 632 -6.78 -8.09 -14.54
CA GLU A 632 -8.20 -8.38 -14.29
C GLU A 632 -8.51 -8.01 -12.83
N TYR A 633 -9.73 -7.62 -12.56
CA TYR A 633 -10.21 -7.41 -11.19
C TYR A 633 -11.53 -8.14 -10.96
N ILE A 634 -11.62 -8.88 -9.87
CA ILE A 634 -12.81 -9.63 -9.48
C ILE A 634 -13.45 -8.95 -8.28
N TRP A 635 -14.71 -8.56 -8.44
CA TRP A 635 -15.46 -7.83 -7.44
C TRP A 635 -16.52 -8.70 -6.77
N PHE A 636 -16.60 -8.59 -5.46
CA PHE A 636 -17.68 -9.10 -4.62
C PHE A 636 -18.22 -7.97 -3.75
N ASP A 637 -19.45 -7.52 -3.96
CA ASP A 637 -19.98 -6.35 -3.24
C ASP A 637 -20.01 -6.58 -1.73
N GLU A 638 -20.45 -7.77 -1.32
CA GLU A 638 -20.47 -8.24 0.06
C GLU A 638 -19.63 -9.51 0.21
N THR A 639 -18.84 -9.61 1.29
CA THR A 639 -18.05 -10.80 1.62
C THR A 639 -18.31 -11.31 3.03
N HIS A 640 -18.00 -12.58 3.27
CA HIS A 640 -18.19 -13.23 4.56
C HIS A 640 -16.87 -13.70 5.17
N ALA A 641 -16.80 -13.66 6.50
CA ALA A 641 -15.63 -14.14 7.23
C ALA A 641 -15.38 -15.62 6.95
N VAL A 642 -14.14 -15.96 6.58
CA VAL A 642 -13.75 -17.35 6.32
C VAL A 642 -13.86 -18.18 7.59
N GLU A 643 -14.49 -19.35 7.49
CA GLU A 643 -14.70 -20.25 8.60
C GLU A 643 -13.45 -21.11 8.88
N ALA A 644 -12.83 -20.87 10.02
CA ALA A 644 -11.67 -21.64 10.49
C ALA A 644 -12.06 -23.09 10.82
N LEU A 645 -11.15 -24.03 10.55
CA LEU A 645 -11.29 -25.40 11.01
C LEU A 645 -11.09 -25.48 12.53
N THR A 646 -12.01 -26.13 13.22
CA THR A 646 -11.96 -26.41 14.67
C THR A 646 -11.97 -27.91 14.90
N LYS A 647 -11.52 -28.35 16.09
CA LYS A 647 -11.62 -29.78 16.48
C LYS A 647 -13.04 -30.34 16.45
N GLU A 648 -14.05 -29.46 16.54
CA GLU A 648 -15.46 -29.82 16.52
C GLU A 648 -15.99 -29.92 15.08
N THR A 649 -15.57 -29.03 14.17
CA THR A 649 -15.96 -29.06 12.75
C THR A 649 -15.30 -30.19 11.96
N ILE A 650 -14.24 -30.82 12.51
CA ILE A 650 -13.54 -31.97 11.89
C ILE A 650 -14.13 -33.32 12.36
N LYS A 651 -15.12 -33.35 13.26
CA LYS A 651 -15.75 -34.61 13.72
C LYS A 651 -16.35 -35.39 12.53
N GLY A 652 -15.69 -36.48 12.14
CA GLY A 652 -16.12 -37.40 11.08
C GLY A 652 -15.26 -37.37 9.82
N VAL A 653 -14.26 -36.48 9.72
CA VAL A 653 -13.23 -36.52 8.68
C VAL A 653 -12.12 -37.46 9.15
N PRO A 654 -11.78 -38.54 8.41
CA PRO A 654 -10.80 -39.53 8.88
C PRO A 654 -9.35 -39.04 9.02
N ASP A 655 -9.05 -37.79 8.64
CA ASP A 655 -7.69 -37.28 8.59
C ASP A 655 -7.65 -35.78 8.94
N THR A 656 -6.80 -35.40 9.90
CA THR A 656 -6.52 -33.99 10.28
C THR A 656 -5.32 -33.42 9.52
N PHE A 657 -4.72 -34.22 8.64
CA PHE A 657 -3.71 -33.83 7.66
C PHE A 657 -4.37 -33.10 6.47
N PRO A 658 -3.78 -32.01 5.92
CA PRO A 658 -2.43 -31.51 6.14
C PRO A 658 -2.23 -30.50 7.29
N PHE A 659 -3.27 -30.16 8.05
CA PHE A 659 -3.23 -29.02 8.99
C PHE A 659 -2.82 -29.38 10.43
N GLY A 660 -2.81 -30.67 10.79
CA GLY A 660 -2.36 -31.14 12.10
C GLY A 660 -3.24 -30.69 13.26
N LEU A 661 -4.55 -30.54 13.02
CA LEU A 661 -5.55 -30.07 14.01
C LEU A 661 -6.07 -31.16 14.96
#